data_AF-A0A135VQI8-F1
#
_entry.id   AF-A0A135VQI8-F1
#
_cell.length_a   1.000
_cell.length_b   1.000
_cell.length_c   1.000
_cell.angle_alpha   90.00
_cell.angle_beta   90.00
_cell.angle_gamma   90.00
#
_symmetry.space_group_name_H-M   'P 1'
#
loop_
_entity.id
_entity.type
_entity.pdbx_description
1 polymer ?
#
loop_
_entity_poly.entity_id
_entity_poly.type
_entity_poly.pdbx_seq_one_letter_code
_entity_poly.pdbx_strand_id
1 'polypeptide(L)'
;MTAMKGFPKTKNKVINEIFNQAKEDLNLVKKGEKIPDKNGFFDESREFIIFEIAKANDIPTEGLVKAEKTNTVLMQIFRDIHDNPALSDIIQSMTLCLYGFLLGSYNEEDFRYLYRYSLRYVRNQSQIESWLRKALIFIAATRNDSAKDVMFHVRWWLRFLGAPVFNPGLFSDVSEQLGVDIKSLLDSDELRLVDAITRHPEYVREAVEGKPFREVMDACREWTPDVLLSELLAVAQEHVYTESKDLVTQDMSVNKSIEVMKKHFEKTKFQSHKNAVLPVRLQQLEHPPPGEAIDPVIFELIPQKLRMCLLPSVAYSSKTKRIEIIFLGGPEIGRSGILIKTDTGGVLLDYGLSVSNHMIPEWVPELEMIDTILVSHGHLDHLGGLPVLFDTFNGKWCSVGPTGGIAKALLIDAVKVGTPFPPRRFNKLDMISRFTEDNIKKVTDNHVRLEFGKSNEVGPGIVVTPIEACHIPGSAIYSIDIEGVKILYTGDFNMDESVLFAGANIPTDSDYVIFDGTYWGREDFDRTRVNDSISDTAANYGPLIIPSFAVGRSQEMLMILENLGITKNRNVMVAGMAERITNLVGVKGHWSGMKKNKVHLDKEDVLVAGGGMMGGGLARHHFNEQRENHKAAVILCGYLAPRTPGWNLLHGYEPHECKMVYARLSAHSSSTNLQSFINTCTGKKIMVHTPTQIAPKGIMIPEYRERIMIKP
;
A
#
# COMPACT_ATOMS: atom_id res chain seq x y z
N MET A 1 -15.54 5.65 -43.61
CA MET A 1 -14.44 5.28 -42.68
C MET A 1 -15.06 4.80 -41.39
N THR A 2 -15.06 3.49 -41.15
CA THR A 2 -15.43 2.89 -39.86
C THR A 2 -14.52 3.47 -38.77
N ALA A 3 -15.08 3.87 -37.63
CA ALA A 3 -14.29 4.33 -36.50
C ALA A 3 -13.38 3.18 -36.03
N MET A 4 -12.06 3.39 -36.05
CA MET A 4 -11.12 2.41 -35.50
C MET A 4 -11.29 2.31 -33.99
N LYS A 5 -11.26 1.09 -33.46
CA LYS A 5 -11.37 0.85 -32.02
C LYS A 5 -10.11 1.36 -31.31
N GLY A 6 -10.27 1.81 -30.06
CA GLY A 6 -9.16 2.12 -29.16
C GLY A 6 -8.60 3.55 -29.22
N PHE A 7 -8.97 4.40 -30.18
CA PHE A 7 -8.41 5.76 -30.25
C PHE A 7 -8.82 6.60 -29.02
N PRO A 8 -7.86 7.26 -28.34
CA PRO A 8 -8.18 8.16 -27.24
C PRO A 8 -9.10 9.28 -27.71
N LYS A 9 -10.22 9.48 -27.02
CA LYS A 9 -11.10 10.63 -27.25
C LYS A 9 -10.53 11.86 -26.55
N THR A 10 -9.48 12.45 -27.10
CA THR A 10 -8.83 13.65 -26.57
C THR A 10 -9.21 14.91 -27.35
N LYS A 11 -9.26 16.07 -26.69
CA LYS A 11 -9.35 17.38 -27.37
C LYS A 11 -7.96 18.01 -27.57
N ASN A 12 -6.90 17.39 -27.05
CA ASN A 12 -5.53 17.85 -27.23
C ASN A 12 -5.13 17.73 -28.71
N LYS A 13 -4.77 18.85 -29.33
CA LYS A 13 -4.46 18.92 -30.77
C LYS A 13 -3.22 18.12 -31.13
N VAL A 14 -2.15 18.22 -30.34
CA VAL A 14 -0.87 17.56 -30.60
C VAL A 14 -1.03 16.04 -30.54
N ILE A 15 -1.74 15.54 -29.52
CA ILE A 15 -2.01 14.10 -29.40
C ILE A 15 -2.88 13.62 -30.56
N ASN A 16 -3.92 14.37 -30.94
CA ASN A 16 -4.74 14.05 -32.11
C ASN A 16 -3.91 14.00 -33.40
N GLU A 17 -2.97 14.93 -33.60
CA GLU A 17 -2.05 14.92 -34.75
C GLU A 17 -1.17 13.66 -34.75
N ILE A 18 -0.59 13.28 -33.60
CA ILE A 18 0.22 12.05 -33.47
C ILE A 18 -0.57 10.80 -33.87
N PHE A 19 -1.79 10.64 -33.34
CA PHE A 19 -2.63 9.48 -33.65
C PHE A 19 -3.17 9.49 -35.09
N ASN A 20 -3.50 10.66 -35.65
CA ASN A 20 -3.90 10.78 -37.05
C ASN A 20 -2.74 10.44 -37.99
N GLN A 21 -1.54 10.90 -37.68
CA GLN A 21 -0.34 10.64 -38.45
C GLN A 21 0.06 9.15 -38.39
N ALA A 22 -0.16 8.47 -37.26
CA ALA A 22 -0.02 7.01 -37.15
C ALA A 22 -1.06 6.23 -37.99
N LYS A 23 -2.30 6.74 -38.09
CA LYS A 23 -3.35 6.17 -38.95
C LYS A 23 -3.00 6.29 -40.43
N GLU A 24 -2.40 7.39 -40.85
CA GLU A 24 -1.90 7.57 -42.22
C GLU A 24 -0.79 6.57 -42.54
N ASP A 25 0.19 6.43 -41.65
CA ASP A 25 1.26 5.45 -41.80
C ASP A 25 0.75 4.01 -41.86
N LEU A 26 -0.26 3.65 -41.06
CA LEU A 26 -0.88 2.32 -41.12
C LEU A 26 -1.47 2.04 -42.51
N ASN A 27 -1.96 3.06 -43.22
CA ASN A 27 -2.42 2.89 -44.59
C ASN A 27 -1.27 2.66 -45.58
N LEU A 28 -0.08 3.20 -45.32
CA LEU A 28 1.13 2.91 -46.10
C LEU A 28 1.57 1.45 -45.91
N VAL A 29 1.57 0.97 -44.67
CA VAL A 29 1.88 -0.43 -44.33
C VAL A 29 0.91 -1.39 -45.04
N LYS A 30 -0.40 -1.07 -45.03
CA LYS A 30 -1.42 -1.85 -45.78
C LYS A 30 -1.17 -1.90 -47.29
N LYS A 31 -0.45 -0.93 -47.85
CA LYS A 31 -0.04 -0.88 -49.26
C LYS A 31 1.33 -1.50 -49.52
N GLY A 32 2.02 -2.01 -48.49
CA GLY A 32 3.38 -2.53 -48.59
C GLY A 32 4.46 -1.45 -48.74
N GLU A 33 4.13 -0.19 -48.43
CA GLU A 33 5.04 0.95 -48.53
C GLU A 33 5.86 1.10 -47.22
N LYS A 34 7.10 1.63 -47.34
CA LYS A 34 7.95 1.88 -46.17
C LYS A 34 7.46 3.09 -45.37
N ILE A 35 7.43 2.94 -44.05
CA ILE A 35 7.17 4.05 -43.12
C ILE A 35 8.36 5.02 -43.17
N PRO A 36 8.13 6.35 -43.19
CA PRO A 36 9.21 7.34 -43.10
C PRO A 36 10.06 7.13 -41.84
N ASP A 37 11.39 7.17 -41.98
CA ASP A 37 12.35 7.03 -40.86
C ASP A 37 12.42 8.34 -40.05
N LYS A 38 11.36 8.59 -39.28
CA LYS A 38 11.24 9.69 -38.32
C LYS A 38 10.95 9.10 -36.95
N ASN A 39 11.46 9.76 -35.91
CA ASN A 39 11.17 9.36 -34.54
C ASN A 39 9.78 9.82 -34.12
N GLY A 40 9.16 9.05 -33.21
CA GLY A 40 7.95 9.44 -32.50
C GLY A 40 8.24 10.37 -31.31
N PHE A 41 7.24 10.54 -30.45
CA PHE A 41 7.27 11.56 -29.38
C PHE A 41 8.27 11.23 -28.25
N PHE A 42 8.51 9.96 -28.01
CA PHE A 42 9.46 9.43 -27.03
C PHE A 42 10.82 9.09 -27.63
N ASP A 43 11.14 9.63 -28.82
CA ASP A 43 12.36 9.32 -29.58
C ASP A 43 12.41 7.85 -30.05
N GLU A 44 11.26 7.21 -30.20
CA GLU A 44 11.07 5.81 -30.61
C GLU A 44 10.76 5.65 -32.10
N SER A 45 10.76 4.40 -32.59
CA SER A 45 10.27 4.10 -33.94
C SER A 45 8.75 4.30 -34.05
N ARG A 46 8.29 5.00 -35.09
CA ARG A 46 6.84 5.15 -35.39
C ARG A 46 6.12 3.81 -35.62
N GLU A 47 6.85 2.73 -35.89
CA GLU A 47 6.30 1.37 -35.94
C GLU A 47 5.56 0.98 -34.65
N PHE A 48 5.90 1.54 -33.48
CA PHE A 48 5.34 1.11 -32.19
C PHE A 48 3.87 1.47 -32.04
N ILE A 49 3.53 2.74 -32.29
CA ILE A 49 2.14 3.20 -32.25
C ILE A 49 1.31 2.52 -33.36
N ILE A 50 1.91 2.29 -34.54
CA ILE A 50 1.25 1.59 -35.65
C ILE A 50 0.96 0.14 -35.27
N PHE A 51 1.92 -0.55 -34.66
CA PHE A 51 1.79 -1.94 -34.22
C PHE A 51 0.64 -2.11 -33.24
N GLU A 52 0.54 -1.25 -32.23
CA GLU A 52 -0.56 -1.33 -31.26
C GLU A 52 -1.92 -0.95 -31.88
N ILE A 53 -1.98 0.00 -32.84
CA ILE A 53 -3.21 0.29 -33.57
C ILE A 53 -3.62 -0.92 -34.42
N ALA A 54 -2.68 -1.55 -35.10
CA ALA A 54 -2.93 -2.73 -35.92
C ALA A 54 -3.47 -3.89 -35.07
N LYS A 55 -2.82 -4.18 -33.94
CA LYS A 55 -3.22 -5.19 -32.96
C LYS A 55 -4.61 -4.92 -32.38
N ALA A 56 -4.93 -3.68 -32.00
CA ALA A 56 -6.24 -3.31 -31.46
C ALA A 56 -7.40 -3.42 -32.49
N ASN A 57 -7.08 -3.55 -33.78
CA ASN A 57 -8.05 -3.64 -34.87
C ASN A 57 -7.92 -4.95 -35.68
N ASP A 58 -7.24 -5.97 -35.13
CA ASP A 58 -7.04 -7.28 -35.76
C ASP A 58 -6.41 -7.20 -37.18
N ILE A 59 -5.54 -6.20 -37.38
CA ILE A 59 -4.80 -6.00 -38.63
C ILE A 59 -3.47 -6.74 -38.52
N PRO A 60 -3.04 -7.47 -39.57
CA PRO A 60 -1.74 -8.15 -39.58
C PRO A 60 -0.59 -7.17 -39.34
N THR A 61 0.44 -7.61 -38.61
CA THR A 61 1.56 -6.76 -38.14
C THR A 61 2.87 -7.05 -38.89
N GLU A 62 2.84 -7.96 -39.87
CA GLU A 62 4.02 -8.35 -40.63
C GLU A 62 4.62 -7.14 -41.34
N GLY A 63 5.93 -6.94 -41.16
CA GLY A 63 6.67 -5.81 -41.74
C GLY A 63 6.96 -4.68 -40.75
N LEU A 64 6.38 -4.72 -39.54
CA LEU A 64 6.71 -3.81 -38.43
C LEU A 64 7.87 -4.37 -37.60
N VAL A 65 9.01 -4.62 -38.25
CA VAL A 65 10.14 -5.40 -37.71
C VAL A 65 10.67 -4.87 -36.37
N LYS A 66 10.81 -3.55 -36.21
CA LYS A 66 11.31 -2.94 -34.97
C LYS A 66 10.28 -3.13 -33.85
N ALA A 67 8.99 -2.99 -34.15
CA ALA A 67 7.92 -3.20 -33.16
C ALA A 67 7.77 -4.67 -32.77
N GLU A 68 7.82 -5.61 -33.72
CA GLU A 68 7.76 -7.06 -33.45
C GLU A 68 8.92 -7.53 -32.56
N LYS A 69 10.14 -7.04 -32.84
CA LYS A 69 11.31 -7.30 -32.00
C LYS A 69 11.11 -6.76 -30.58
N THR A 70 10.64 -5.52 -30.46
CA THR A 70 10.38 -4.89 -29.16
C THR A 70 9.25 -5.59 -28.40
N ASN A 71 8.21 -6.04 -29.09
CA ASN A 71 7.12 -6.82 -28.51
C ASN A 71 7.62 -8.18 -28.00
N THR A 72 8.56 -8.81 -28.71
CA THR A 72 9.20 -10.05 -28.23
C THR A 72 9.93 -9.81 -26.90
N VAL A 73 10.70 -8.73 -26.81
CA VAL A 73 11.39 -8.34 -25.55
C VAL A 73 10.38 -8.00 -24.46
N LEU A 74 9.33 -7.24 -24.77
CA LEU A 74 8.24 -6.93 -23.85
C LEU A 74 7.60 -8.21 -23.27
N MET A 75 7.34 -9.21 -24.12
CA MET A 75 6.81 -10.50 -23.66
C MET A 75 7.82 -11.29 -22.83
N GLN A 76 9.12 -11.20 -23.12
CA GLN A 76 10.16 -11.81 -22.27
C GLN A 76 10.26 -11.13 -20.90
N ILE A 77 10.11 -9.80 -20.84
CA ILE A 77 10.04 -9.05 -19.58
C ILE A 77 8.82 -9.48 -18.78
N PHE A 78 7.63 -9.53 -19.38
CA PHE A 78 6.43 -10.00 -18.70
C PHE A 78 6.56 -11.42 -18.15
N ARG A 79 7.35 -12.27 -18.81
CA ARG A 79 7.63 -13.65 -18.38
C ARG A 79 8.75 -13.74 -17.33
N ASP A 80 9.42 -12.64 -16.99
CA ASP A 80 10.62 -12.60 -16.12
C ASP A 80 11.71 -13.60 -16.56
N ILE A 81 11.93 -13.73 -17.88
CA ILE A 81 12.96 -14.61 -18.47
C ILE A 81 14.08 -13.84 -19.19
N HIS A 82 14.03 -12.51 -19.17
CA HIS A 82 15.09 -11.70 -19.78
C HIS A 82 16.19 -11.44 -18.75
N ASP A 83 17.33 -12.09 -18.94
CA ASP A 83 18.51 -11.81 -18.13
C ASP A 83 19.10 -10.46 -18.53
N ASN A 84 19.06 -9.50 -17.61
CA ASN A 84 19.74 -8.19 -17.70
C ASN A 84 19.45 -7.40 -19.01
N PRO A 85 18.19 -7.00 -19.27
CA PRO A 85 17.84 -6.26 -20.47
C PRO A 85 18.59 -4.93 -20.57
N ALA A 86 18.94 -4.54 -21.80
CA ALA A 86 19.55 -3.23 -22.03
C ALA A 86 18.53 -2.12 -21.70
N LEU A 87 19.01 -0.99 -21.18
CA LEU A 87 18.16 0.15 -20.82
C LEU A 87 17.30 0.65 -22.01
N SER A 88 17.87 0.64 -23.22
CA SER A 88 17.15 1.00 -24.45
C SER A 88 15.99 0.05 -24.74
N ASP A 89 16.14 -1.24 -24.45
CA ASP A 89 15.10 -2.23 -24.69
C ASP A 89 13.96 -2.07 -23.68
N ILE A 90 14.31 -1.79 -22.42
CA ILE A 90 13.32 -1.50 -21.37
C ILE A 90 12.49 -0.26 -21.73
N ILE A 91 13.12 0.85 -22.10
CA ILE A 91 12.43 2.10 -22.47
C ILE A 91 11.53 1.87 -23.70
N GLN A 92 12.02 1.12 -24.70
CA GLN A 92 11.23 0.79 -25.88
C GLN A 92 10.02 -0.11 -25.54
N SER A 93 10.20 -1.14 -24.71
CA SER A 93 9.10 -1.99 -24.22
C SER A 93 8.08 -1.22 -23.39
N MET A 94 8.52 -0.28 -22.54
CA MET A 94 7.63 0.62 -21.79
C MET A 94 6.84 1.54 -22.72
N THR A 95 7.46 2.06 -23.78
CA THR A 95 6.80 2.91 -24.79
C THR A 95 5.77 2.13 -25.59
N LEU A 96 6.11 0.91 -26.04
CA LEU A 96 5.17 0.03 -26.73
C LEU A 96 3.97 -0.33 -25.83
N CYS A 97 4.22 -0.67 -24.56
CA CYS A 97 3.15 -0.94 -23.60
C CYS A 97 2.29 0.29 -23.32
N LEU A 98 2.88 1.49 -23.22
CA LEU A 98 2.12 2.75 -23.07
C LEU A 98 1.12 2.94 -24.22
N TYR A 99 1.54 2.73 -25.48
CA TYR A 99 0.62 2.82 -26.61
C TYR A 99 -0.47 1.75 -26.55
N GLY A 100 -0.10 0.51 -26.24
CA GLY A 100 -1.09 -0.56 -26.09
C GLY A 100 -2.05 -0.31 -24.92
N PHE A 101 -1.61 0.31 -23.84
CA PHE A 101 -2.47 0.74 -22.74
C PHE A 101 -3.51 1.77 -23.20
N LEU A 102 -3.08 2.80 -23.93
CA LEU A 102 -3.97 3.84 -24.47
C LEU A 102 -4.98 3.29 -25.49
N LEU A 103 -4.61 2.21 -26.20
CA LEU A 103 -5.44 1.58 -27.23
C LEU A 103 -6.26 0.38 -26.70
N GLY A 104 -6.08 -0.01 -25.44
CA GLY A 104 -6.83 -1.08 -24.77
C GLY A 104 -6.22 -2.49 -24.86
N SER A 105 -5.03 -2.64 -25.44
CA SER A 105 -4.26 -3.90 -25.47
C SER A 105 -3.63 -4.27 -24.13
N TYR A 106 -3.39 -3.29 -23.26
CA TYR A 106 -2.82 -3.45 -21.91
C TYR A 106 -3.63 -2.63 -20.90
N ASN A 107 -3.46 -2.91 -19.61
CA ASN A 107 -4.08 -2.16 -18.52
C ASN A 107 -3.05 -1.42 -17.65
N GLU A 108 -3.52 -0.69 -16.65
CA GLU A 108 -2.68 0.11 -15.75
C GLU A 108 -1.70 -0.76 -14.95
N GLU A 109 -2.08 -2.00 -14.61
CA GLU A 109 -1.22 -2.95 -13.91
C GLU A 109 -0.07 -3.48 -14.78
N ASP A 110 -0.32 -3.74 -16.06
CA ASP A 110 0.74 -4.11 -17.01
C ASP A 110 1.81 -3.00 -17.09
N PHE A 111 1.36 -1.75 -17.16
CA PHE A 111 2.23 -0.59 -17.19
C PHE A 111 3.02 -0.40 -15.89
N ARG A 112 2.34 -0.56 -14.74
CA ARG A 112 2.99 -0.52 -13.43
C ARG A 112 4.03 -1.61 -13.27
N TYR A 113 3.71 -2.84 -13.67
CA TYR A 113 4.64 -3.96 -13.64
C TYR A 113 5.93 -3.63 -14.40
N LEU A 114 5.84 -3.14 -15.64
CA LEU A 114 7.01 -2.77 -16.45
C LEU A 114 7.85 -1.67 -15.81
N TYR A 115 7.20 -0.61 -15.31
CA TYR A 115 7.92 0.43 -14.61
C TYR A 115 8.66 -0.13 -13.40
N ARG A 116 8.01 -0.92 -12.55
CA ARG A 116 8.66 -1.53 -11.38
C ARG A 116 9.77 -2.51 -11.77
N TYR A 117 9.56 -3.30 -12.82
CA TYR A 117 10.54 -4.21 -13.38
C TYR A 117 11.81 -3.47 -13.80
N SER A 118 11.68 -2.30 -14.45
CA SER A 118 12.82 -1.48 -14.87
C SER A 118 13.72 -1.08 -13.69
N LEU A 119 13.13 -0.81 -12.52
CA LEU A 119 13.86 -0.37 -11.33
C LEU A 119 14.77 -1.46 -10.73
N ARG A 120 14.46 -2.75 -11.00
CA ARG A 120 15.23 -3.90 -10.49
C ARG A 120 16.60 -4.03 -11.16
N TYR A 121 16.69 -3.70 -12.44
CA TYR A 121 17.89 -3.94 -13.25
C TYR A 121 18.69 -2.67 -13.55
N VAL A 122 18.05 -1.50 -13.48
CA VAL A 122 18.66 -0.24 -13.86
C VAL A 122 19.17 0.53 -12.64
N ARG A 123 20.50 0.52 -12.47
CA ARG A 123 21.17 1.25 -11.38
C ARG A 123 21.05 2.77 -11.49
N ASN A 124 21.16 3.35 -12.69
CA ASN A 124 20.98 4.79 -12.92
C ASN A 124 19.63 5.05 -13.58
N GLN A 125 18.71 5.61 -12.81
CA GLN A 125 17.31 5.76 -13.23
C GLN A 125 17.03 7.08 -13.96
N SER A 126 18.02 7.95 -14.18
CA SER A 126 17.79 9.29 -14.75
C SER A 126 17.06 9.26 -16.10
N GLN A 127 17.41 8.31 -16.97
CA GLN A 127 16.74 8.14 -18.27
C GLN A 127 15.31 7.60 -18.13
N ILE A 128 15.09 6.64 -17.22
CA ILE A 128 13.75 6.12 -16.92
C ILE A 128 12.87 7.23 -16.35
N GLU A 129 13.40 8.03 -15.44
CA GLU A 129 12.67 9.15 -14.83
C GLU A 129 12.36 10.24 -15.87
N SER A 130 13.30 10.53 -16.78
CA SER A 130 13.07 11.45 -17.90
C SER A 130 11.99 10.95 -18.84
N TRP A 131 12.05 9.69 -19.24
CA TRP A 131 11.02 9.05 -20.04
C TRP A 131 9.67 9.03 -19.31
N LEU A 132 9.67 8.72 -18.01
CA LEU A 132 8.45 8.64 -17.19
C LEU A 132 7.77 10.01 -17.13
N ARG A 133 8.51 11.11 -16.93
CA ARG A 133 7.93 12.46 -16.95
C ARG A 133 7.23 12.75 -18.29
N LYS A 134 7.85 12.38 -19.42
CA LYS A 134 7.22 12.47 -20.74
C LYS A 134 5.93 11.63 -20.80
N ALA A 135 6.01 10.38 -20.35
CA ALA A 135 4.90 9.42 -20.41
C ALA A 135 3.69 9.86 -19.58
N LEU A 136 3.91 10.37 -18.37
CA LEU A 136 2.82 10.78 -17.48
C LEU A 136 2.05 11.98 -18.02
N ILE A 137 2.74 12.99 -18.56
CA ILE A 137 2.07 14.13 -19.20
C ILE A 137 1.32 13.66 -20.44
N PHE A 138 1.93 12.80 -21.26
CA PHE A 138 1.28 12.25 -22.45
C PHE A 138 -0.03 11.52 -22.08
N ILE A 139 0.02 10.60 -21.11
CA ILE A 139 -1.16 9.87 -20.62
C ILE A 139 -2.20 10.84 -20.05
N ALA A 140 -1.81 11.77 -19.19
CA ALA A 140 -2.75 12.70 -18.57
C ALA A 140 -3.45 13.62 -19.59
N ALA A 141 -2.70 14.10 -20.58
CA ALA A 141 -3.21 14.94 -21.67
C ALA A 141 -4.12 14.17 -22.67
N THR A 142 -4.08 12.83 -22.70
CA THR A 142 -5.08 12.06 -23.46
C THR A 142 -6.49 12.15 -22.85
N ARG A 143 -6.59 12.40 -21.54
CA ARG A 143 -7.86 12.38 -20.80
C ARG A 143 -8.39 13.79 -20.50
N ASN A 144 -7.50 14.76 -20.30
CA ASN A 144 -7.88 16.11 -19.87
C ASN A 144 -7.05 17.17 -20.60
N ASP A 145 -7.62 18.38 -20.73
CA ASP A 145 -6.96 19.49 -21.41
C ASP A 145 -6.51 20.61 -20.47
N SER A 146 -7.06 20.68 -19.25
CA SER A 146 -6.67 21.71 -18.29
C SER A 146 -5.34 21.34 -17.61
N ALA A 147 -4.45 22.32 -17.44
CA ALA A 147 -3.17 22.12 -16.78
C ALA A 147 -3.31 21.55 -15.36
N LYS A 148 -4.35 21.98 -14.63
CA LYS A 148 -4.64 21.51 -13.28
C LYS A 148 -5.04 20.04 -13.26
N ASP A 149 -5.94 19.61 -14.15
CA ASP A 149 -6.38 18.22 -14.23
C ASP A 149 -5.23 17.33 -14.70
N VAL A 150 -4.43 17.78 -15.67
CA VAL A 150 -3.22 17.08 -16.11
C VAL A 150 -2.29 16.84 -14.93
N MET A 151 -1.96 17.87 -14.15
CA MET A 151 -1.09 17.72 -12.97
C MET A 151 -1.70 16.83 -11.88
N PHE A 152 -3.01 16.90 -11.65
CA PHE A 152 -3.71 15.99 -10.75
C PHE A 152 -3.54 14.52 -11.18
N HIS A 153 -3.74 14.23 -12.47
CA HIS A 153 -3.56 12.87 -13.00
C HIS A 153 -2.11 12.41 -12.98
N VAL A 154 -1.15 13.29 -13.27
CA VAL A 154 0.28 12.97 -13.11
C VAL A 154 0.57 12.56 -11.68
N ARG A 155 0.05 13.31 -10.69
CA ARG A 155 0.25 12.99 -9.28
C ARG A 155 -0.36 11.65 -8.90
N TRP A 156 -1.56 11.35 -9.38
CA TRP A 156 -2.20 10.05 -9.20
C TRP A 156 -1.32 8.92 -9.75
N TRP A 157 -0.81 9.05 -10.98
CA TRP A 157 0.07 8.06 -11.57
C TRP A 157 1.37 7.86 -10.80
N LEU A 158 1.99 8.94 -10.31
CA LEU A 158 3.19 8.81 -9.46
C LEU A 158 2.90 7.96 -8.22
N ARG A 159 1.75 8.16 -7.55
CA ARG A 159 1.33 7.34 -6.40
C ARG A 159 1.04 5.89 -6.81
N PHE A 160 0.29 5.69 -7.89
CA PHE A 160 -0.07 4.36 -8.38
C PHE A 160 1.18 3.51 -8.72
N LEU A 161 2.15 4.13 -9.40
CA LEU A 161 3.43 3.52 -9.78
C LEU A 161 4.42 3.38 -8.61
N GLY A 162 4.21 4.11 -7.51
CA GLY A 162 5.22 4.23 -6.45
C GLY A 162 6.50 4.91 -6.94
N ALA A 163 6.35 5.91 -7.79
CA ALA A 163 7.42 6.76 -8.32
C ALA A 163 7.74 7.89 -7.33
N PRO A 164 8.95 8.47 -7.38
CA PRO A 164 9.32 9.54 -6.46
C PRO A 164 8.47 10.78 -6.76
N VAL A 165 8.31 11.64 -5.76
CA VAL A 165 7.68 12.95 -5.97
C VAL A 165 8.66 13.81 -6.76
N PHE A 166 8.30 14.16 -7.99
CA PHE A 166 9.07 15.09 -8.80
C PHE A 166 8.66 16.52 -8.51
N ASN A 167 9.63 17.44 -8.58
CA ASN A 167 9.33 18.86 -8.58
C ASN A 167 8.40 19.19 -9.79
N PRO A 168 7.27 19.89 -9.58
CA PRO A 168 6.32 20.25 -10.64
C PRO A 168 6.96 20.95 -11.86
N GLY A 169 8.01 21.74 -11.65
CA GLY A 169 8.72 22.45 -12.71
C GLY A 169 9.36 21.51 -13.75
N LEU A 170 9.69 20.27 -13.36
CA LEU A 170 10.30 19.28 -14.26
C LEU A 170 9.36 18.77 -15.36
N PHE A 171 8.06 19.08 -15.28
CA PHE A 171 7.08 18.72 -16.30
C PHE A 171 6.87 19.82 -17.35
N SER A 172 7.28 21.07 -17.06
CA SER A 172 6.99 22.25 -17.88
C SER A 172 7.34 22.07 -19.37
N ASP A 173 8.57 21.64 -19.66
CA ASP A 173 9.06 21.53 -21.04
C ASP A 173 8.26 20.51 -21.87
N VAL A 174 7.90 19.38 -21.25
CA VAL A 174 7.09 18.33 -21.90
C VAL A 174 5.67 18.82 -22.12
N SER A 175 5.11 19.53 -21.14
CA SER A 175 3.75 20.06 -21.22
C SER A 175 3.61 21.09 -22.34
N GLU A 176 4.60 21.95 -22.52
CA GLU A 176 4.66 22.90 -23.62
C GLU A 176 4.68 22.20 -24.98
N GLN A 177 5.46 21.11 -25.12
CA GLN A 177 5.47 20.29 -26.34
C GLN A 177 4.09 19.69 -26.67
N LEU A 178 3.27 19.41 -25.66
CA LEU A 178 1.91 18.87 -25.82
C LEU A 178 0.82 19.96 -25.80
N GLY A 179 1.20 21.24 -25.80
CA GLY A 179 0.26 22.36 -25.80
C GLY A 179 -0.54 22.53 -24.50
N VAL A 180 0.00 22.05 -23.36
CA VAL A 180 -0.59 22.20 -22.02
C VAL A 180 0.19 23.27 -21.25
N ASP A 181 -0.50 24.36 -20.87
CA ASP A 181 0.12 25.48 -20.17
C ASP A 181 0.25 25.23 -18.65
N ILE A 182 1.29 24.48 -18.27
CA ILE A 182 1.64 24.26 -16.85
C ILE A 182 2.47 25.43 -16.29
N LYS A 183 3.13 26.24 -17.14
CA LYS A 183 3.92 27.40 -16.69
C LYS A 183 3.07 28.40 -15.91
N SER A 184 1.87 28.72 -16.41
CA SER A 184 0.93 29.58 -15.69
C SER A 184 0.53 29.03 -14.32
N LEU A 185 0.49 27.70 -14.15
CA LEU A 185 0.23 27.07 -12.86
C LEU A 185 1.46 27.16 -11.94
N LEU A 186 2.66 26.97 -12.48
CA LEU A 186 3.93 27.10 -11.74
C LEU A 186 4.18 28.52 -11.23
N ASP A 187 3.65 29.52 -11.94
CA ASP A 187 3.69 30.93 -11.54
C ASP A 187 2.69 31.29 -10.44
N SER A 188 1.85 30.34 -10.01
CA SER A 188 1.04 30.54 -8.81
C SER A 188 1.92 30.59 -7.55
N ASP A 189 1.50 31.38 -6.56
CA ASP A 189 2.22 31.48 -5.29
C ASP A 189 2.36 30.13 -4.59
N GLU A 190 1.37 29.23 -4.78
CA GLU A 190 1.36 27.87 -4.22
C GLU A 190 2.52 27.02 -4.77
N LEU A 191 2.67 26.94 -6.10
CA LEU A 191 3.72 26.12 -6.70
C LEU A 191 5.10 26.76 -6.64
N ARG A 192 5.21 28.10 -6.58
CA ARG A 192 6.47 28.77 -6.28
C ARG A 192 7.01 28.40 -4.90
N LEU A 193 6.13 28.29 -3.91
CA LEU A 193 6.51 27.86 -2.57
C LEU A 193 7.01 26.41 -2.55
N VAL A 194 6.27 25.49 -3.20
CA VAL A 194 6.68 24.08 -3.36
C VAL A 194 8.06 24.00 -4.01
N ASP A 195 8.27 24.76 -5.07
CA ASP A 195 9.51 24.78 -5.83
C ASP A 195 10.70 25.27 -4.99
N ALA A 196 10.51 26.37 -4.25
CA ALA A 196 11.51 26.93 -3.36
C ALA A 196 11.94 25.95 -2.26
N ILE A 197 10.97 25.38 -1.54
CA ILE A 197 11.21 24.43 -0.44
C ILE A 197 11.87 23.14 -0.94
N THR A 198 11.45 22.64 -2.10
CA THR A 198 11.98 21.39 -2.64
C THR A 198 13.42 21.55 -3.15
N ARG A 199 13.77 22.72 -3.69
CA ARG A 199 15.13 22.99 -4.20
C ARG A 199 16.11 23.38 -3.10
N HIS A 200 15.63 24.12 -2.10
CA HIS A 200 16.44 24.65 -1.01
C HIS A 200 15.81 24.32 0.35
N PRO A 201 15.80 23.03 0.73
CA PRO A 201 15.21 22.60 1.99
C PRO A 201 15.88 23.26 3.20
N GLU A 202 17.14 23.68 3.09
CA GLU A 202 17.86 24.40 4.14
C GLU A 202 17.25 25.76 4.53
N TYR A 203 16.40 26.35 3.68
CA TYR A 203 15.73 27.63 3.93
C TYR A 203 14.22 27.47 4.18
N VAL A 204 13.77 26.28 4.59
CA VAL A 204 12.35 26.00 4.87
C VAL A 204 11.75 26.99 5.86
N ARG A 205 12.50 27.33 6.92
CA ARG A 205 12.04 28.25 7.97
C ARG A 205 11.77 29.65 7.41
N GLU A 206 12.72 30.20 6.65
CA GLU A 206 12.63 31.51 6.02
C GLU A 206 11.54 31.54 4.94
N ALA A 207 11.37 30.44 4.19
CA ALA A 207 10.36 30.34 3.13
C ALA A 207 8.91 30.43 3.65
N VAL A 208 8.68 30.05 4.91
CA VAL A 208 7.34 30.01 5.52
C VAL A 208 7.12 31.04 6.61
N GLU A 209 8.11 31.89 6.87
CA GLU A 209 8.01 32.96 7.85
C GLU A 209 6.82 33.89 7.56
N GLY A 210 6.00 34.16 8.59
CA GLY A 210 4.81 35.01 8.49
C GLY A 210 3.64 34.42 7.68
N LYS A 211 3.75 33.19 7.16
CA LYS A 211 2.66 32.53 6.43
C LYS A 211 1.82 31.65 7.37
N PRO A 212 0.48 31.69 7.30
CA PRO A 212 -0.35 30.78 8.08
C PRO A 212 -0.10 29.32 7.68
N PHE A 213 0.10 28.43 8.67
CA PHE A 213 0.44 27.03 8.44
C PHE A 213 -0.52 26.32 7.47
N ARG A 214 -1.82 26.58 7.59
CA ARG A 214 -2.81 25.99 6.69
C ARG A 214 -2.58 26.35 5.21
N GLU A 215 -2.20 27.59 4.91
CA GLU A 215 -1.98 28.04 3.54
C GLU A 215 -0.73 27.38 2.96
N VAL A 216 0.32 27.24 3.77
CA VAL A 216 1.53 26.48 3.44
C VAL A 216 1.18 25.01 3.16
N MET A 217 0.36 24.38 3.99
CA MET A 217 -0.06 22.99 3.82
C MET A 217 -0.94 22.77 2.60
N ASP A 218 -1.89 23.67 2.33
CA ASP A 218 -2.75 23.60 1.14
C ASP A 218 -1.91 23.65 -0.16
N ALA A 219 -0.82 24.42 -0.17
CA ALA A 219 0.14 24.47 -1.28
C ALA A 219 1.05 23.22 -1.36
N CYS A 220 1.59 22.76 -0.24
CA CYS A 220 2.68 21.78 -0.21
C CYS A 220 2.22 20.32 -0.25
N ARG A 221 1.04 19.99 0.31
CA ARG A 221 0.64 18.60 0.61
C ARG A 221 0.65 17.63 -0.57
N GLU A 222 0.51 18.11 -1.80
CA GLU A 222 0.49 17.23 -2.97
C GLU A 222 1.90 16.96 -3.49
N TRP A 223 2.77 17.96 -3.54
CA TRP A 223 4.01 17.94 -4.32
C TRP A 223 5.28 18.02 -3.49
N THR A 224 5.15 18.13 -2.15
CA THR A 224 6.28 18.16 -1.23
C THR A 224 6.47 16.80 -0.55
N PRO A 225 7.70 16.26 -0.45
CA PRO A 225 7.99 15.04 0.30
C PRO A 225 7.59 15.12 1.78
N ASP A 226 7.13 14.00 2.35
CA ASP A 226 6.63 13.90 3.73
C ASP A 226 7.64 14.39 4.79
N VAL A 227 8.94 14.19 4.55
CA VAL A 227 10.00 14.67 5.46
C VAL A 227 9.97 16.19 5.60
N LEU A 228 9.82 16.90 4.49
CA LEU A 228 9.72 18.37 4.50
C LEU A 228 8.38 18.83 5.04
N LEU A 229 7.29 18.08 4.82
CA LEU A 229 6.00 18.39 5.45
C LEU A 229 6.05 18.27 6.98
N SER A 230 6.78 17.27 7.50
CA SER A 230 7.02 17.11 8.94
C SER A 230 7.87 18.26 9.51
N GLU A 231 8.92 18.68 8.79
CA GLU A 231 9.73 19.86 9.15
C GLU A 231 8.93 21.16 9.16
N LEU A 232 8.06 21.36 8.15
CA LEU A 232 7.13 22.49 8.08
C LEU A 232 6.19 22.54 9.28
N LEU A 233 5.67 21.38 9.70
CA LEU A 233 4.85 21.30 10.92
C LEU A 233 5.67 21.67 12.15
N ALA A 234 6.90 21.16 12.29
CA ALA A 234 7.75 21.47 13.44
C ALA A 234 8.02 22.97 13.58
N VAL A 235 8.33 23.66 12.48
CA VAL A 235 8.52 25.13 12.46
C VAL A 235 7.23 25.86 12.88
N ALA A 236 6.09 25.46 12.33
CA ALA A 236 4.81 26.07 12.66
C ALA A 236 4.41 25.82 14.12
N GLN A 237 4.67 24.62 14.64
CA GLN A 237 4.41 24.24 16.02
C GLN A 237 5.26 25.05 16.99
N GLU A 238 6.57 25.17 16.75
CA GLU A 238 7.48 26.00 17.56
C GLU A 238 6.96 27.43 17.67
N HIS A 239 6.58 28.03 16.55
CA HIS A 239 6.06 29.40 16.50
C HIS A 239 4.76 29.55 17.29
N VAL A 240 3.76 28.71 17.03
CA VAL A 240 2.44 28.81 17.65
C VAL A 240 2.51 28.55 19.17
N TYR A 241 3.32 27.59 19.61
CA TYR A 241 3.48 27.32 21.05
C TYR A 241 4.25 28.45 21.77
N THR A 242 5.24 29.05 21.11
CA THR A 242 5.95 30.22 21.64
C THR A 242 5.04 31.44 21.79
N GLU A 243 4.19 31.73 20.80
CA GLU A 243 3.18 32.80 20.89
C GLU A 243 2.13 32.55 21.98
N SER A 244 1.93 31.27 22.31
CA SER A 244 0.94 30.83 23.29
C SER A 244 1.41 30.89 24.74
N LYS A 245 2.70 31.19 24.98
CA LYS A 245 3.33 31.13 26.32
C LYS A 245 2.62 31.96 27.39
N ASP A 246 2.10 33.13 27.01
CA ASP A 246 1.45 34.08 27.92
C ASP A 246 -0.07 33.88 27.97
N LEU A 247 -0.62 32.97 27.15
CA LEU A 247 -2.06 32.70 27.08
C LEU A 247 -2.53 31.68 28.12
N VAL A 248 -1.63 30.81 28.57
CA VAL A 248 -1.91 29.74 29.52
C VAL A 248 -1.07 29.95 30.77
N THR A 249 -1.73 30.07 31.92
CA THR A 249 -1.09 30.29 33.22
C THR A 249 -1.25 29.07 34.13
N GLN A 250 -0.41 28.98 35.18
CA GLN A 250 -0.39 27.83 36.09
C GLN A 250 -1.66 27.71 36.98
N ASP A 251 -2.45 28.77 37.09
CA ASP A 251 -3.73 28.80 37.82
C ASP A 251 -4.93 28.36 36.97
N MET A 252 -4.76 28.21 35.65
CA MET A 252 -5.82 27.74 34.76
C MET A 252 -6.03 26.23 34.87
N SER A 253 -7.29 25.79 34.79
CA SER A 253 -7.60 24.37 34.66
C SER A 253 -7.16 23.82 33.29
N VAL A 254 -6.93 22.51 33.20
CA VAL A 254 -6.60 21.81 31.93
C VAL A 254 -7.66 22.11 30.87
N ASN A 255 -8.94 21.95 31.24
CA ASN A 255 -10.08 22.27 30.38
C ASN A 255 -10.05 23.70 29.82
N LYS A 256 -9.77 24.69 30.67
CA LYS A 256 -9.74 26.09 30.25
C LYS A 256 -8.54 26.36 29.35
N SER A 257 -7.40 25.77 29.67
CA SER A 257 -6.15 25.89 28.90
C SER A 257 -6.29 25.32 27.49
N ILE A 258 -6.91 24.13 27.35
CA ILE A 258 -7.24 23.54 26.03
C ILE A 258 -8.15 24.48 25.22
N GLU A 259 -9.17 25.07 25.86
CA GLU A 259 -10.10 25.99 25.17
C GLU A 259 -9.38 27.23 24.63
N VAL A 260 -8.50 27.83 25.43
CA VAL A 260 -7.72 29.02 25.05
C VAL A 260 -6.74 28.68 23.92
N MET A 261 -5.99 27.58 24.03
CA MET A 261 -5.08 27.10 23.00
C MET A 261 -5.80 26.82 21.67
N LYS A 262 -6.96 26.15 21.71
CA LYS A 262 -7.75 25.89 20.49
C LYS A 262 -8.20 27.17 19.81
N LYS A 263 -8.69 28.16 20.58
CA LYS A 263 -9.06 29.47 20.03
C LYS A 263 -7.87 30.17 19.39
N HIS A 264 -6.70 30.05 19.99
CA HIS A 264 -5.46 30.57 19.40
C HIS A 264 -5.11 29.84 18.10
N PHE A 265 -5.13 28.50 18.07
CA PHE A 265 -4.87 27.71 16.85
C PHE A 265 -5.86 28.06 15.73
N GLU A 266 -7.13 28.28 16.05
CA GLU A 266 -8.13 28.73 15.08
C GLU A 266 -7.82 30.13 14.54
N LYS A 267 -7.41 31.06 15.42
CA LYS A 267 -7.03 32.43 15.04
C LYS A 267 -5.78 32.47 14.15
N THR A 268 -4.77 31.66 14.44
CA THR A 268 -3.51 31.58 13.68
C THR A 268 -3.59 30.64 12.47
N LYS A 269 -4.77 30.02 12.23
CA LYS A 269 -4.98 28.99 11.21
C LYS A 269 -3.99 27.82 11.33
N PHE A 270 -3.62 27.45 12.55
CA PHE A 270 -2.86 26.23 12.84
C PHE A 270 -3.79 25.01 12.76
N GLN A 271 -4.13 24.65 11.52
CA GLN A 271 -5.15 23.67 11.17
C GLN A 271 -4.67 22.82 9.99
N SER A 272 -5.02 21.53 9.99
CA SER A 272 -4.78 20.61 8.87
C SER A 272 -5.85 20.72 7.78
N HIS A 273 -7.06 21.16 8.14
CA HIS A 273 -8.20 21.32 7.24
C HIS A 273 -9.16 22.40 7.77
N LYS A 274 -10.05 22.92 6.92
CA LYS A 274 -10.95 24.05 7.25
C LYS A 274 -11.78 23.88 8.51
N ASN A 275 -12.15 22.65 8.81
CA ASN A 275 -13.03 22.32 9.94
C ASN A 275 -12.32 21.48 11.01
N ALA A 276 -10.99 21.30 10.91
CA ALA A 276 -10.22 20.43 11.77
C ALA A 276 -8.99 21.17 12.32
N VAL A 277 -9.07 21.51 13.60
CA VAL A 277 -7.95 22.07 14.36
C VAL A 277 -7.03 20.94 14.79
N LEU A 278 -5.72 21.19 14.85
CA LEU A 278 -4.77 20.21 15.36
C LEU A 278 -5.00 19.94 16.86
N PRO A 279 -4.70 18.73 17.36
CA PRO A 279 -4.83 18.42 18.79
C PRO A 279 -4.01 19.39 19.64
N VAL A 280 -4.48 19.76 20.82
CA VAL A 280 -3.70 20.59 21.75
C VAL A 280 -2.85 19.69 22.64
N ARG A 281 -1.54 19.93 22.70
CA ARG A 281 -0.59 19.21 23.55
C ARG A 281 -0.05 20.14 24.63
N LEU A 282 -0.82 20.36 25.70
CA LEU A 282 -0.44 21.30 26.77
C LEU A 282 0.94 20.99 27.36
N GLN A 283 1.33 19.72 27.44
CA GLN A 283 2.63 19.28 27.93
C GLN A 283 3.83 19.78 27.10
N GLN A 284 3.59 20.34 25.91
CA GLN A 284 4.62 20.96 25.07
C GLN A 284 4.81 22.46 25.34
N LEU A 285 3.95 23.06 26.17
CA LEU A 285 4.17 24.44 26.64
C LEU A 285 5.41 24.50 27.54
N GLU A 286 6.09 25.65 27.55
CA GLU A 286 7.23 25.89 28.43
C GLU A 286 6.82 25.84 29.92
N HIS A 287 5.63 26.34 30.22
CA HIS A 287 5.03 26.37 31.56
C HIS A 287 3.58 25.85 31.51
N PRO A 288 3.37 24.53 31.38
CA PRO A 288 2.03 23.96 31.34
C PRO A 288 1.32 24.17 32.69
N PRO A 289 -0.03 24.18 32.70
CA PRO A 289 -0.77 24.13 33.95
C PRO A 289 -0.46 22.82 34.71
N PRO A 290 -0.80 22.71 36.00
CA PRO A 290 -0.77 21.43 36.69
C PRO A 290 -1.69 20.41 36.00
N GLY A 291 -1.17 19.21 35.71
CA GLY A 291 -1.98 18.12 35.17
C GLY A 291 -3.05 17.66 36.17
N GLU A 292 -4.16 17.16 35.66
CA GLU A 292 -5.23 16.60 36.50
C GLU A 292 -4.82 15.24 37.08
N ALA A 293 -5.32 14.94 38.28
CA ALA A 293 -5.11 13.64 38.90
C ALA A 293 -5.82 12.56 38.08
N ILE A 294 -5.06 11.57 37.62
CA ILE A 294 -5.59 10.45 36.84
C ILE A 294 -6.33 9.51 37.80
N ASP A 295 -7.54 9.11 37.41
CA ASP A 295 -8.31 8.13 38.17
C ASP A 295 -7.49 6.82 38.31
N PRO A 296 -7.34 6.27 39.51
CA PRO A 296 -6.57 5.04 39.72
C PRO A 296 -7.05 3.85 38.88
N VAL A 297 -8.35 3.75 38.59
CA VAL A 297 -8.92 2.71 37.73
C VAL A 297 -8.46 2.92 36.29
N ILE A 298 -8.55 4.14 35.77
CA ILE A 298 -8.04 4.50 34.44
C ILE A 298 -6.55 4.20 34.34
N PHE A 299 -5.77 4.60 35.35
CA PHE A 299 -4.33 4.34 35.38
C PHE A 299 -3.98 2.85 35.30
N GLU A 300 -4.78 2.00 35.95
CA GLU A 300 -4.62 0.54 35.89
C GLU A 300 -5.07 -0.07 34.55
N LEU A 301 -6.04 0.55 33.86
CA LEU A 301 -6.43 0.17 32.49
C LEU A 301 -5.35 0.49 31.45
N ILE A 302 -4.41 1.40 31.75
CA ILE A 302 -3.27 1.68 30.87
C ILE A 302 -2.22 0.57 31.02
N PRO A 303 -1.85 -0.12 29.94
CA PRO A 303 -0.79 -1.12 29.97
C PRO A 303 0.50 -0.57 30.59
N GLN A 304 1.15 -1.37 31.44
CA GLN A 304 2.33 -0.93 32.19
C GLN A 304 3.42 -0.28 31.33
N LYS A 305 3.68 -0.82 30.13
CA LYS A 305 4.66 -0.28 29.18
C LYS A 305 4.25 1.04 28.53
N LEU A 306 2.96 1.38 28.54
CA LEU A 306 2.41 2.63 28.02
C LEU A 306 2.33 3.73 29.06
N ARG A 307 2.23 3.39 30.36
CA ARG A 307 1.99 4.36 31.45
C ARG A 307 2.86 5.60 31.31
N MET A 308 4.19 5.46 31.26
CA MET A 308 5.09 6.61 31.15
C MET A 308 4.90 7.48 29.89
N CYS A 309 4.60 6.87 28.74
CA CYS A 309 4.45 7.59 27.48
C CYS A 309 3.10 8.32 27.40
N LEU A 310 2.04 7.72 27.94
CA LEU A 310 0.69 8.25 27.89
C LEU A 310 0.33 9.14 29.08
N LEU A 311 1.06 9.01 30.19
CA LEU A 311 0.83 9.77 31.42
C LEU A 311 0.67 11.28 31.16
N PRO A 312 1.58 11.96 30.42
CA PRO A 312 1.38 13.37 30.08
C PRO A 312 0.08 13.61 29.30
N SER A 313 -0.17 12.84 28.24
CA SER A 313 -1.39 13.00 27.43
C SER A 313 -2.67 12.83 28.26
N VAL A 314 -2.70 11.87 29.19
CA VAL A 314 -3.86 11.57 30.03
C VAL A 314 -4.06 12.65 31.10
N ALA A 315 -2.98 13.07 31.78
CA ALA A 315 -3.04 14.13 32.79
C ALA A 315 -3.47 15.49 32.22
N TYR A 316 -3.23 15.73 30.92
CA TYR A 316 -3.61 16.95 30.20
C TYR A 316 -4.82 16.76 29.29
N SER A 317 -5.62 15.72 29.53
CA SER A 317 -6.82 15.45 28.74
C SER A 317 -8.06 16.13 29.29
N SER A 318 -9.08 16.23 28.44
CA SER A 318 -10.42 16.66 28.81
C SER A 318 -11.43 15.73 28.16
N LYS A 319 -12.68 15.72 28.65
CA LYS A 319 -13.78 15.02 27.97
C LYS A 319 -13.80 15.37 26.48
N THR A 320 -13.76 14.34 25.64
CA THR A 320 -13.72 14.51 24.18
C THR A 320 -15.01 15.19 23.70
N LYS A 321 -14.87 16.26 22.90
CA LYS A 321 -15.98 17.01 22.30
C LYS A 321 -16.10 16.77 20.80
N ARG A 322 -15.01 16.32 20.17
CA ARG A 322 -14.94 16.00 18.74
C ARG A 322 -14.11 14.75 18.54
N ILE A 323 -14.67 13.80 17.82
CA ILE A 323 -13.94 12.63 17.30
C ILE A 323 -13.87 12.81 15.78
N GLU A 324 -12.71 12.56 15.21
CA GLU A 324 -12.47 12.66 13.78
C GLU A 324 -11.79 11.38 13.28
N ILE A 325 -12.36 10.74 12.27
CA ILE A 325 -11.75 9.59 11.59
C ILE A 325 -11.15 10.10 10.28
N ILE A 326 -9.87 9.85 10.05
CA ILE A 326 -9.11 10.30 8.88
C ILE A 326 -8.53 9.08 8.16
N PHE A 327 -8.87 8.90 6.88
CA PHE A 327 -8.43 7.76 6.08
C PHE A 327 -7.13 8.09 5.35
N LEU A 328 -5.98 7.76 5.94
CA LEU A 328 -4.66 8.03 5.35
C LEU A 328 -4.29 6.99 4.29
N GLY A 329 -4.81 5.79 4.46
CA GLY A 329 -4.72 4.67 3.55
C GLY A 329 -5.80 3.65 3.87
N GLY A 330 -5.90 2.60 3.06
CA GLY A 330 -6.98 1.62 3.20
C GLY A 330 -8.25 1.85 2.37
N PRO A 331 -8.56 2.96 1.67
CA PRO A 331 -9.63 2.93 0.66
C PRO A 331 -9.49 1.76 -0.33
N GLU A 332 -8.25 1.44 -0.70
CA GLU A 332 -7.88 0.34 -1.57
C GLU A 332 -7.05 -0.70 -0.79
N ILE A 333 -6.85 -1.88 -1.38
CA ILE A 333 -5.98 -2.92 -0.84
C ILE A 333 -4.52 -2.43 -0.78
N GLY A 334 -3.86 -2.67 0.35
CA GLY A 334 -2.51 -2.19 0.62
C GLY A 334 -2.46 -0.89 1.41
N ARG A 335 -1.33 -0.66 2.10
CA ARG A 335 -1.03 0.58 2.86
C ARG A 335 -2.18 1.04 3.77
N SER A 336 -2.73 0.14 4.58
CA SER A 336 -3.77 0.48 5.56
C SER A 336 -3.26 1.53 6.56
N GLY A 337 -4.08 2.52 6.87
CA GLY A 337 -3.75 3.53 7.87
C GLY A 337 -4.91 4.48 8.12
N ILE A 338 -5.51 4.38 9.31
CA ILE A 338 -6.70 5.15 9.66
C ILE A 338 -6.46 5.81 11.00
N LEU A 339 -6.53 7.13 11.05
CA LEU A 339 -6.30 7.90 12.26
C LEU A 339 -7.64 8.24 12.91
N ILE A 340 -7.85 7.82 14.16
CA ILE A 340 -8.93 8.30 15.01
C ILE A 340 -8.35 9.36 15.95
N LYS A 341 -8.77 10.60 15.75
CA LYS A 341 -8.29 11.76 16.48
C LYS A 341 -9.36 12.30 17.42
N THR A 342 -8.92 12.74 18.59
CA THR A 342 -9.70 13.51 19.54
C THR A 342 -9.14 14.93 19.66
N ASP A 343 -9.68 15.69 20.59
CA ASP A 343 -9.28 17.05 20.88
C ASP A 343 -7.85 17.22 21.41
N THR A 344 -7.31 16.19 22.06
CA THR A 344 -6.03 16.23 22.79
C THR A 344 -5.03 15.21 22.28
N GLY A 345 -5.43 14.30 21.39
CA GLY A 345 -4.56 13.27 20.85
C GLY A 345 -5.28 12.34 19.86
N GLY A 346 -4.92 11.07 19.84
CA GLY A 346 -5.52 10.10 18.92
C GLY A 346 -4.78 8.77 18.84
N VAL A 347 -5.43 7.82 18.18
CA VAL A 347 -4.90 6.48 17.91
C VAL A 347 -4.85 6.23 16.41
N LEU A 348 -3.70 5.71 15.95
CA LEU A 348 -3.52 5.27 14.57
C LEU A 348 -3.85 3.78 14.47
N LEU A 349 -4.76 3.42 13.58
CA LEU A 349 -5.13 2.05 13.25
C LEU A 349 -4.34 1.62 12.01
N ASP A 350 -3.40 0.69 12.21
CA ASP A 350 -2.45 0.21 11.21
C ASP A 350 -1.59 1.32 10.58
N TYR A 351 -0.44 0.93 10.04
CA TYR A 351 0.39 1.80 9.22
C TYR A 351 1.21 0.94 8.24
N GLY A 352 0.57 0.63 7.12
CA GLY A 352 0.99 -0.36 6.17
C GLY A 352 2.01 0.09 5.13
N LEU A 353 2.53 -0.88 4.39
CA LEU A 353 3.30 -0.69 3.16
C LEU A 353 2.63 -1.53 2.07
N SER A 354 2.22 -0.88 0.99
CA SER A 354 1.71 -1.61 -0.17
C SER A 354 2.85 -2.40 -0.83
N VAL A 355 2.72 -3.72 -0.89
CA VAL A 355 3.74 -4.57 -1.55
C VAL A 355 3.82 -4.35 -3.06
N SER A 356 2.78 -3.79 -3.67
CA SER A 356 2.69 -3.60 -5.12
C SER A 356 3.46 -2.37 -5.60
N ASN A 357 3.28 -1.24 -4.93
CA ASN A 357 3.91 0.04 -5.30
C ASN A 357 4.84 0.60 -4.23
N HIS A 358 4.95 -0.05 -3.07
CA HIS A 358 5.82 0.35 -1.95
C HIS A 358 5.44 1.72 -1.37
N MET A 359 4.19 2.16 -1.51
CA MET A 359 3.70 3.37 -0.85
C MET A 359 3.22 3.05 0.58
N ILE A 360 3.30 4.05 1.47
CA ILE A 360 2.72 4.03 2.82
C ILE A 360 1.46 4.93 2.86
N PRO A 361 0.67 4.95 3.96
CA PRO A 361 -0.44 5.87 4.12
C PRO A 361 0.00 7.33 4.00
N GLU A 362 -0.87 8.19 3.46
CA GLU A 362 -0.55 9.60 3.21
C GLU A 362 -0.28 10.35 4.51
N TRP A 363 0.79 11.14 4.52
CA TRP A 363 1.12 11.95 5.68
C TRP A 363 0.09 13.07 5.89
N VAL A 364 -0.30 13.27 7.16
CA VAL A 364 -1.05 14.44 7.62
C VAL A 364 -0.42 14.95 8.91
N PRO A 365 -0.58 16.24 9.26
CA PRO A 365 0.03 16.80 10.46
C PRO A 365 -0.34 16.08 11.75
N GLU A 366 -1.55 15.52 11.82
CA GLU A 366 -2.02 14.84 13.03
C GLU A 366 -1.30 13.53 13.35
N LEU A 367 -0.54 12.96 12.39
CA LEU A 367 0.31 11.81 12.64
C LEU A 367 1.41 12.09 13.67
N GLU A 368 1.95 13.32 13.71
CA GLU A 368 2.96 13.71 14.70
C GLU A 368 2.35 13.95 16.09
N MET A 369 1.03 13.80 16.20
CA MET A 369 0.24 14.09 17.41
C MET A 369 -0.60 12.88 17.83
N ILE A 370 -0.23 11.67 17.45
CA ILE A 370 -0.84 10.42 17.94
C ILE A 370 -0.25 10.00 19.28
N ASP A 371 -1.06 9.33 20.10
CA ASP A 371 -0.64 8.78 21.40
C ASP A 371 -0.10 7.35 21.26
N THR A 372 -0.73 6.56 20.40
CA THR A 372 -0.44 5.15 20.22
C THR A 372 -0.82 4.68 18.83
N ILE A 373 -0.33 3.50 18.46
CA ILE A 373 -0.68 2.80 17.22
C ILE A 373 -1.28 1.44 17.59
N LEU A 374 -2.38 1.05 16.97
CA LEU A 374 -2.99 -0.27 17.09
C LEU A 374 -2.77 -1.02 15.78
N VAL A 375 -2.01 -2.11 15.84
CA VAL A 375 -1.75 -2.96 14.68
C VAL A 375 -2.67 -4.17 14.72
N SER A 376 -3.50 -4.36 13.70
CA SER A 376 -4.48 -5.45 13.62
C SER A 376 -3.80 -6.80 13.51
N HIS A 377 -2.82 -6.94 12.61
CA HIS A 377 -2.13 -8.21 12.37
C HIS A 377 -0.77 -8.03 11.68
N GLY A 378 -0.07 -9.16 11.49
CA GLY A 378 1.34 -9.19 11.07
C GLY A 378 1.65 -8.89 9.60
N HIS A 379 0.68 -8.67 8.70
CA HIS A 379 0.99 -8.44 7.29
C HIS A 379 1.59 -7.04 7.02
N LEU A 380 2.46 -6.95 6.01
CA LEU A 380 3.21 -5.72 5.70
C LEU A 380 2.31 -4.57 5.24
N ASP A 381 1.18 -4.85 4.62
CA ASP A 381 0.16 -3.85 4.26
C ASP A 381 -0.61 -3.28 5.46
N HIS A 382 -0.35 -3.76 6.68
CA HIS A 382 -0.89 -3.23 7.93
C HIS A 382 0.19 -2.69 8.89
N LEU A 383 1.45 -3.12 8.76
CA LEU A 383 2.55 -2.66 9.65
C LEU A 383 3.84 -2.25 8.96
N GLY A 384 3.95 -2.46 7.65
CA GLY A 384 5.17 -2.28 6.89
C GLY A 384 5.64 -0.83 6.77
N GLY A 385 4.77 0.14 7.03
CA GLY A 385 5.12 1.56 7.08
C GLY A 385 5.71 1.98 8.42
N LEU A 386 5.60 1.17 9.48
CA LEU A 386 6.02 1.54 10.84
C LEU A 386 7.48 2.02 10.91
N PRO A 387 8.48 1.41 10.24
CA PRO A 387 9.84 1.92 10.31
C PRO A 387 9.99 3.36 9.79
N VAL A 388 9.20 3.76 8.79
CA VAL A 388 9.21 5.14 8.29
C VAL A 388 8.59 6.08 9.32
N LEU A 389 7.51 5.67 9.99
CA LEU A 389 6.86 6.46 11.04
C LEU A 389 7.75 6.62 12.28
N PHE A 390 8.43 5.55 12.72
CA PHE A 390 9.35 5.53 13.87
C PHE A 390 10.68 6.26 13.63
N ASP A 391 10.84 6.86 12.46
CA ASP A 391 11.91 7.81 12.18
C ASP A 391 11.76 9.06 13.07
N THR A 392 10.55 9.62 13.16
CA THR A 392 10.18 10.78 14.00
C THR A 392 9.36 10.38 15.23
N PHE A 393 8.54 9.33 15.14
CA PHE A 393 7.69 8.87 16.23
C PHE A 393 8.46 8.08 17.28
N ASN A 394 8.29 8.44 18.56
CA ASN A 394 8.92 7.78 19.71
C ASN A 394 7.92 7.11 20.67
N GLY A 395 6.63 7.10 20.33
CA GLY A 395 5.60 6.48 21.14
C GLY A 395 5.61 4.96 21.04
N LYS A 396 4.48 4.36 21.42
CA LYS A 396 4.32 2.90 21.46
C LYS A 396 3.33 2.44 20.40
N TRP A 397 3.43 1.17 20.04
CA TRP A 397 2.42 0.49 19.26
C TRP A 397 2.00 -0.81 19.92
N CYS A 398 0.76 -1.19 19.69
CA CYS A 398 0.08 -2.24 20.40
C CYS A 398 -0.45 -3.29 19.43
N SER A 399 -0.36 -4.56 19.81
CA SER A 399 -0.99 -5.66 19.08
C SER A 399 -1.20 -6.86 20.00
N VAL A 400 -1.97 -7.84 19.54
CA VAL A 400 -2.01 -9.15 20.20
C VAL A 400 -0.69 -9.91 19.98
N GLY A 401 -0.35 -10.80 20.92
CA GLY A 401 0.99 -11.36 21.13
C GLY A 401 1.75 -11.83 19.89
N PRO A 402 1.21 -12.75 19.05
CA PRO A 402 1.95 -13.29 17.91
C PRO A 402 2.37 -12.21 16.89
N THR A 403 1.54 -11.19 16.70
CA THR A 403 1.77 -10.10 15.76
C THR A 403 3.08 -9.35 16.02
N GLY A 404 3.46 -9.14 17.28
CA GLY A 404 4.76 -8.51 17.63
C GLY A 404 5.97 -9.28 17.11
N GLY A 405 5.95 -10.61 17.28
CA GLY A 405 7.01 -11.49 16.81
C GLY A 405 7.06 -11.61 15.28
N ILE A 406 5.88 -11.68 14.64
CA ILE A 406 5.74 -11.71 13.19
C ILE A 406 6.25 -10.41 12.57
N ALA A 407 5.83 -9.26 13.12
CA ALA A 407 6.26 -7.93 12.67
C ALA A 407 7.78 -7.81 12.63
N LYS A 408 8.47 -8.18 13.73
CA LYS A 408 9.92 -8.19 13.79
C LYS A 408 10.55 -9.06 12.69
N ALA A 409 10.02 -10.26 12.48
CA ALA A 409 10.56 -11.18 11.49
C ALA A 409 10.39 -10.66 10.06
N LEU A 410 9.19 -10.18 9.71
CA LEU A 410 8.87 -9.69 8.37
C LEU A 410 9.52 -8.35 8.03
N LEU A 411 9.61 -7.42 8.99
CA LEU A 411 10.30 -6.14 8.78
C LEU A 411 11.80 -6.34 8.52
N ILE A 412 12.46 -7.23 9.28
CA ILE A 412 13.87 -7.58 9.03
C ILE A 412 14.04 -8.23 7.65
N ASP A 413 13.10 -9.07 7.24
CA ASP A 413 13.12 -9.69 5.90
C ASP A 413 12.93 -8.64 4.80
N ALA A 414 12.00 -7.71 4.98
CA ALA A 414 11.73 -6.65 4.01
C ALA A 414 12.96 -5.77 3.74
N VAL A 415 13.80 -5.49 4.75
CA VAL A 415 15.09 -4.78 4.54
C VAL A 415 16.04 -5.60 3.66
N LYS A 416 16.08 -6.92 3.86
CA LYS A 416 17.08 -7.82 3.26
C LYS A 416 16.71 -8.30 1.87
N VAL A 417 15.44 -8.66 1.67
CA VAL A 417 14.87 -9.09 0.39
C VAL A 417 14.79 -7.91 -0.59
N GLY A 418 14.92 -6.69 -0.07
CA GLY A 418 15.02 -5.48 -0.87
C GLY A 418 13.63 -4.99 -1.26
N THR A 419 13.00 -4.23 -0.37
CA THR A 419 12.35 -2.99 -0.81
C THR A 419 13.31 -2.36 -1.85
N PRO A 420 12.89 -2.34 -3.13
CA PRO A 420 13.73 -2.61 -4.29
C PRO A 420 14.93 -1.71 -4.24
N PHE A 421 16.16 -2.25 -4.19
CA PHE A 421 17.40 -1.47 -4.25
C PHE A 421 17.29 -0.39 -5.34
N PRO A 422 17.06 0.90 -5.00
CA PRO A 422 17.16 1.95 -5.98
C PRO A 422 18.46 2.74 -5.73
N PRO A 423 18.99 3.49 -6.71
CA PRO A 423 19.97 4.54 -6.45
C PRO A 423 19.50 5.60 -5.42
N ARG A 424 18.21 5.55 -5.02
CA ARG A 424 17.56 6.51 -4.11
C ARG A 424 17.60 6.14 -2.64
N ARG A 425 18.17 4.99 -2.24
CA ARG A 425 18.36 4.66 -0.80
C ARG A 425 19.14 5.76 -0.06
N PHE A 426 19.96 6.52 -0.78
CA PHE A 426 20.74 7.63 -0.24
C PHE A 426 20.06 9.01 -0.36
N ASN A 427 18.90 9.10 -1.00
CA ASN A 427 18.10 10.33 -1.05
C ASN A 427 17.30 10.45 0.25
N LYS A 428 17.69 11.39 1.13
CA LYS A 428 17.03 11.63 2.42
C LYS A 428 15.57 12.06 2.32
N LEU A 429 15.13 12.56 1.17
CA LEU A 429 13.73 12.93 0.92
C LEU A 429 12.88 11.75 0.42
N ASP A 430 13.51 10.65 0.03
CA ASP A 430 12.81 9.46 -0.45
C ASP A 430 12.41 8.56 0.72
N MET A 431 11.15 8.15 0.74
CA MET A 431 10.58 7.31 1.78
C MET A 431 11.33 5.97 1.97
N ILE A 432 11.85 5.37 0.89
CA ILE A 432 12.60 4.10 0.98
C ILE A 432 13.89 4.27 1.78
N SER A 433 14.51 5.45 1.77
CA SER A 433 15.73 5.72 2.55
C SER A 433 15.52 5.62 4.06
N ARG A 434 14.27 5.78 4.52
CA ARG A 434 13.87 5.78 5.94
C ARG A 434 13.57 4.38 6.48
N PHE A 435 13.60 3.37 5.62
CA PHE A 435 13.45 1.97 6.01
C PHE A 435 14.81 1.39 6.43
N THR A 436 15.18 1.60 7.70
CA THR A 436 16.50 1.26 8.25
C THR A 436 16.42 0.20 9.35
N GLU A 437 17.54 -0.46 9.63
CA GLU A 437 17.64 -1.41 10.76
C GLU A 437 17.39 -0.70 12.10
N ASP A 438 17.84 0.54 12.25
CA ASP A 438 17.64 1.35 13.46
C ASP A 438 16.16 1.63 13.71
N ASN A 439 15.41 2.03 12.67
CA ASN A 439 13.99 2.28 12.80
C ASN A 439 13.21 0.99 13.07
N ILE A 440 13.60 -0.16 12.50
CA ILE A 440 13.00 -1.46 12.82
C ILE A 440 13.29 -1.88 14.25
N LYS A 441 14.48 -1.56 14.77
CA LYS A 441 14.81 -1.77 16.18
C LYS A 441 13.89 -0.92 17.07
N LYS A 442 13.69 0.36 16.74
CA LYS A 442 12.72 1.22 17.45
C LYS A 442 11.30 0.63 17.43
N VAL A 443 10.82 0.16 16.27
CA VAL A 443 9.53 -0.52 16.17
C VAL A 443 9.50 -1.72 17.12
N THR A 444 10.51 -2.60 17.07
CA THR A 444 10.56 -3.81 17.91
C THR A 444 10.56 -3.48 19.41
N ASP A 445 11.36 -2.50 19.84
CA ASP A 445 11.54 -2.14 21.24
C ASP A 445 10.32 -1.42 21.85
N ASN A 446 9.53 -0.75 21.00
CA ASN A 446 8.34 -0.01 21.40
C ASN A 446 7.03 -0.80 21.30
N HIS A 447 7.10 -2.12 21.07
CA HIS A 447 5.92 -2.99 21.06
C HIS A 447 5.36 -3.23 22.47
N VAL A 448 4.04 -3.10 22.56
CA VAL A 448 3.24 -3.43 23.74
C VAL A 448 2.23 -4.52 23.37
N ARG A 449 2.22 -5.61 24.13
CA ARG A 449 1.28 -6.71 23.92
C ARG A 449 -0.06 -6.40 24.58
N LEU A 450 -1.13 -6.60 23.83
CA LEU A 450 -2.50 -6.67 24.33
C LEU A 450 -2.99 -8.12 24.38
N GLU A 451 -4.10 -8.34 25.07
CA GLU A 451 -4.76 -9.65 25.20
C GLU A 451 -6.19 -9.57 24.68
N PHE A 452 -6.64 -10.65 24.04
CA PHE A 452 -8.02 -10.76 23.56
C PHE A 452 -9.02 -10.63 24.72
N GLY A 453 -10.13 -9.93 24.47
CA GLY A 453 -11.22 -9.73 25.42
C GLY A 453 -10.91 -8.83 26.61
N LYS A 454 -9.69 -8.29 26.74
CA LYS A 454 -9.32 -7.35 27.81
C LYS A 454 -9.34 -5.92 27.29
N SER A 455 -10.11 -5.06 27.95
CA SER A 455 -10.14 -3.62 27.70
C SER A 455 -8.85 -2.96 28.21
N ASN A 456 -8.28 -2.06 27.41
CA ASN A 456 -7.10 -1.28 27.77
C ASN A 456 -7.30 0.16 27.34
N GLU A 457 -6.91 1.12 28.19
CA GLU A 457 -6.88 2.53 27.80
C GLU A 457 -5.56 2.83 27.11
N VAL A 458 -5.62 3.26 25.85
CA VAL A 458 -4.45 3.41 24.97
C VAL A 458 -4.21 4.87 24.54
N GLY A 459 -5.11 5.75 24.94
CA GLY A 459 -5.05 7.20 24.79
C GLY A 459 -6.13 7.83 25.66
N PRO A 460 -6.13 9.15 25.85
CA PRO A 460 -7.04 9.76 26.82
C PRO A 460 -8.51 9.56 26.44
N GLY A 461 -9.25 8.81 27.26
CA GLY A 461 -10.65 8.45 27.00
C GLY A 461 -10.85 7.48 25.83
N ILE A 462 -9.79 6.79 25.39
CA ILE A 462 -9.82 5.82 24.28
C ILE A 462 -9.57 4.43 24.84
N VAL A 463 -10.64 3.66 25.03
CA VAL A 463 -10.60 2.29 25.54
C VAL A 463 -10.74 1.30 24.40
N VAL A 464 -9.86 0.30 24.37
CA VAL A 464 -9.78 -0.66 23.26
C VAL A 464 -9.80 -2.09 23.78
N THR A 465 -10.64 -2.90 23.15
CA THR A 465 -10.79 -4.33 23.41
C THR A 465 -10.48 -5.12 22.14
N PRO A 466 -9.35 -5.86 22.09
CA PRO A 466 -9.04 -6.73 20.97
C PRO A 466 -9.95 -7.96 20.95
N ILE A 467 -10.46 -8.31 19.77
CA ILE A 467 -11.29 -9.49 19.48
C ILE A 467 -10.56 -10.33 18.43
N GLU A 468 -10.66 -11.65 18.48
CA GLU A 468 -9.98 -12.52 17.52
C GLU A 468 -10.59 -12.36 16.11
N ALA A 469 -9.74 -12.01 15.13
CA ALA A 469 -10.18 -11.78 13.75
C ALA A 469 -10.18 -13.04 12.88
N CYS A 470 -9.56 -14.14 13.37
CA CYS A 470 -9.46 -15.42 12.67
C CYS A 470 -8.86 -15.36 11.24
N HIS A 471 -8.13 -14.29 10.91
CA HIS A 471 -7.47 -14.12 9.61
C HIS A 471 -6.10 -14.83 9.60
N ILE A 472 -5.21 -14.47 10.52
CA ILE A 472 -3.91 -15.13 10.71
C ILE A 472 -3.61 -15.24 12.21
N PRO A 473 -2.65 -16.08 12.64
CA PRO A 473 -2.32 -16.17 14.06
C PRO A 473 -1.94 -14.79 14.64
N GLY A 474 -2.71 -14.34 15.64
CA GLY A 474 -2.54 -13.03 16.28
C GLY A 474 -3.29 -11.86 15.62
N SER A 475 -4.11 -12.11 14.59
CA SER A 475 -4.96 -11.08 13.98
C SER A 475 -6.09 -10.66 14.91
N ALA A 476 -6.30 -9.35 15.03
CA ALA A 476 -7.27 -8.76 15.93
C ALA A 476 -8.19 -7.74 15.24
N ILE A 477 -9.47 -7.84 15.56
CA ILE A 477 -10.47 -6.78 15.42
C ILE A 477 -10.36 -5.90 16.67
N TYR A 478 -10.46 -4.58 16.53
CA TYR A 478 -10.47 -3.66 17.66
C TYR A 478 -11.88 -3.07 17.85
N SER A 479 -12.47 -3.37 19.01
CA SER A 479 -13.63 -2.63 19.52
C SER A 479 -13.12 -1.44 20.32
N ILE A 480 -13.43 -0.23 19.87
CA ILE A 480 -12.91 1.04 20.39
C ILE A 480 -14.08 1.83 20.97
N ASP A 481 -14.00 2.18 22.24
CA ASP A 481 -14.94 3.06 22.92
C ASP A 481 -14.26 4.40 23.20
N ILE A 482 -14.85 5.48 22.70
CA ILE A 482 -14.41 6.85 22.97
C ILE A 482 -15.59 7.63 23.53
N GLU A 483 -15.60 7.82 24.85
CA GLU A 483 -16.66 8.54 25.57
C GLU A 483 -18.09 8.02 25.25
N GLY A 484 -18.24 6.71 25.03
CA GLY A 484 -19.50 6.05 24.70
C GLY A 484 -19.79 5.89 23.20
N VAL A 485 -18.99 6.49 22.33
CA VAL A 485 -19.05 6.23 20.88
C VAL A 485 -18.30 4.94 20.56
N LYS A 486 -19.00 3.94 20.04
CA LYS A 486 -18.42 2.64 19.70
C LYS A 486 -17.99 2.58 18.24
N ILE A 487 -16.69 2.39 18.01
CA ILE A 487 -16.10 2.21 16.69
C ILE A 487 -15.50 0.80 16.61
N LEU A 488 -15.92 0.04 15.61
CA LEU A 488 -15.36 -1.27 15.31
C LEU A 488 -14.41 -1.15 14.11
N TYR A 489 -13.16 -1.55 14.30
CA TYR A 489 -12.19 -1.70 13.21
C TYR A 489 -11.81 -3.16 13.04
N THR A 490 -12.10 -3.75 11.88
CA THR A 490 -11.89 -5.19 11.71
C THR A 490 -10.45 -5.58 11.43
N GLY A 491 -9.66 -4.69 10.84
CA GLY A 491 -8.48 -5.11 10.05
C GLY A 491 -8.91 -6.15 9.01
N ASP A 492 -8.01 -7.08 8.67
CA ASP A 492 -8.39 -8.28 7.94
C ASP A 492 -8.99 -9.31 8.88
N PHE A 493 -10.13 -9.89 8.49
CA PHE A 493 -10.86 -10.85 9.30
C PHE A 493 -11.49 -11.97 8.45
N ASN A 494 -11.76 -13.10 9.10
CA ASN A 494 -12.40 -14.25 8.49
C ASN A 494 -13.55 -14.75 9.35
N MET A 495 -14.77 -14.72 8.83
CA MET A 495 -15.93 -15.35 9.45
C MET A 495 -16.13 -16.80 9.00
N ASP A 496 -15.48 -17.21 7.91
CA ASP A 496 -15.55 -18.59 7.43
C ASP A 496 -14.67 -19.50 8.28
N GLU A 497 -15.17 -20.72 8.53
CA GLU A 497 -14.38 -21.77 9.13
C GLU A 497 -13.18 -22.11 8.23
N SER A 498 -12.02 -22.27 8.85
CA SER A 498 -10.77 -22.68 8.23
C SER A 498 -10.11 -23.75 9.09
N VAL A 499 -9.09 -24.41 8.55
CA VAL A 499 -8.34 -25.42 9.31
C VAL A 499 -7.61 -24.84 10.54
N LEU A 500 -7.36 -23.53 10.54
CA LEU A 500 -6.66 -22.84 11.63
C LEU A 500 -7.63 -22.24 12.65
N PHE A 501 -8.83 -21.84 12.22
CA PHE A 501 -9.76 -21.03 13.01
C PHE A 501 -11.22 -21.39 12.71
N ALA A 502 -12.06 -21.35 13.73
CA ALA A 502 -13.50 -21.61 13.62
C ALA A 502 -14.31 -20.48 12.94
N GLY A 503 -13.68 -19.33 12.65
CA GLY A 503 -14.34 -18.11 12.17
C GLY A 503 -14.52 -17.08 13.28
N ALA A 504 -14.48 -15.80 12.94
CA ALA A 504 -14.56 -14.68 13.87
C ALA A 504 -15.99 -14.46 14.38
N ASN A 505 -16.13 -14.19 15.68
CA ASN A 505 -17.39 -13.78 16.31
C ASN A 505 -17.33 -12.29 16.67
N ILE A 506 -18.17 -11.49 16.02
CA ILE A 506 -17.99 -10.03 15.93
C ILE A 506 -19.27 -9.31 16.40
N PRO A 507 -19.17 -8.27 17.25
CA PRO A 507 -20.32 -7.47 17.65
C PRO A 507 -20.91 -6.69 16.48
N THR A 508 -22.22 -6.44 16.53
CA THR A 508 -22.98 -5.75 15.47
C THR A 508 -23.59 -4.41 15.92
N ASP A 509 -23.42 -4.04 17.19
CA ASP A 509 -24.03 -2.89 17.86
C ASP A 509 -23.14 -1.64 17.92
N SER A 510 -22.10 -1.57 17.08
CA SER A 510 -21.20 -0.41 17.02
C SER A 510 -21.79 0.74 16.18
N ASP A 511 -21.55 1.99 16.59
CA ASP A 511 -22.03 3.19 15.91
C ASP A 511 -21.33 3.40 14.55
N TYR A 512 -20.07 2.97 14.44
CA TYR A 512 -19.27 2.99 13.21
C TYR A 512 -18.59 1.65 13.03
N VAL A 513 -18.69 1.07 11.83
CA VAL A 513 -18.06 -0.20 11.47
C VAL A 513 -17.14 0.05 10.29
N ILE A 514 -15.83 0.00 10.52
CA ILE A 514 -14.78 0.10 9.51
C ILE A 514 -14.30 -1.31 9.21
N PHE A 515 -14.59 -1.82 8.02
CA PHE A 515 -14.45 -3.24 7.73
C PHE A 515 -13.71 -3.56 6.42
N ASP A 516 -13.02 -4.71 6.40
CA ASP A 516 -12.37 -5.27 5.22
C ASP A 516 -13.38 -5.66 4.12
N GLY A 517 -13.18 -5.10 2.93
CA GLY A 517 -13.97 -5.31 1.73
C GLY A 517 -13.27 -6.11 0.65
N THR A 518 -12.20 -6.85 0.96
CA THR A 518 -11.37 -7.59 -0.02
C THR A 518 -12.21 -8.50 -0.93
N TYR A 519 -13.25 -9.13 -0.38
CA TYR A 519 -14.13 -10.07 -1.09
C TYR A 519 -15.55 -9.57 -1.32
N TRP A 520 -15.81 -8.29 -1.09
CA TRP A 520 -17.13 -7.72 -1.35
C TRP A 520 -17.54 -7.90 -2.82
N GLY A 521 -18.66 -8.58 -3.05
CA GLY A 521 -19.20 -8.83 -4.40
C GLY A 521 -18.36 -9.78 -5.27
N ARG A 522 -17.36 -10.47 -4.69
CA ARG A 522 -16.57 -11.50 -5.39
C ARG A 522 -17.20 -12.88 -5.24
N GLU A 523 -16.78 -13.82 -6.07
CA GLU A 523 -17.13 -15.23 -5.95
C GLU A 523 -16.51 -15.84 -4.68
N ASP A 524 -17.32 -16.61 -3.95
CA ASP A 524 -16.90 -17.34 -2.75
C ASP A 524 -15.97 -18.50 -3.09
N PHE A 525 -15.22 -18.97 -2.10
CA PHE A 525 -14.30 -20.09 -2.27
C PHE A 525 -14.96 -21.42 -1.92
N ASP A 526 -14.66 -22.43 -2.71
CA ASP A 526 -15.03 -23.82 -2.42
C ASP A 526 -13.83 -24.54 -1.79
N ARG A 527 -13.77 -24.53 -0.45
CA ARG A 527 -12.71 -25.19 0.32
C ARG A 527 -12.74 -26.71 0.16
N THR A 528 -13.90 -27.31 -0.08
CA THR A 528 -14.04 -28.76 -0.32
C THR A 528 -13.37 -29.14 -1.63
N ARG A 529 -13.68 -28.43 -2.71
CA ARG A 529 -13.05 -28.64 -4.02
C ARG A 529 -11.53 -28.42 -3.97
N VAL A 530 -11.05 -27.50 -3.14
CA VAL A 530 -9.62 -27.30 -2.90
C VAL A 530 -8.98 -28.53 -2.26
N ASN A 531 -9.60 -29.10 -1.21
CA ASN A 531 -9.10 -30.30 -0.54
C ASN A 531 -9.04 -31.51 -1.48
N ASP A 532 -10.07 -31.70 -2.30
CA ASP A 532 -10.11 -32.75 -3.32
C ASP A 532 -8.98 -32.54 -4.34
N SER A 533 -8.81 -31.31 -4.83
CA SER A 533 -7.76 -30.98 -5.79
C SER A 533 -6.35 -31.20 -5.22
N ILE A 534 -6.11 -30.88 -3.96
CA ILE A 534 -4.82 -31.11 -3.29
C ILE A 534 -4.58 -32.63 -3.14
N SER A 535 -5.60 -33.37 -2.70
CA SER A 535 -5.52 -34.84 -2.53
C SER A 535 -5.22 -35.55 -3.85
N ASP A 536 -5.96 -35.21 -4.90
CA ASP A 536 -5.78 -35.76 -6.25
C ASP A 536 -4.38 -35.43 -6.80
N THR A 537 -3.92 -34.19 -6.58
CA THR A 537 -2.58 -33.79 -7.02
C THR A 537 -1.50 -34.55 -6.28
N ALA A 538 -1.66 -34.73 -4.97
CA ALA A 538 -0.69 -35.46 -4.16
C ALA A 538 -0.64 -36.96 -4.44
N ALA A 539 -1.75 -37.55 -4.89
CA ALA A 539 -1.79 -38.95 -5.30
C ALA A 539 -1.10 -39.20 -6.66
N ASN A 540 -1.17 -38.25 -7.59
CA ASN A 540 -0.77 -38.45 -8.98
C ASN A 540 0.59 -37.85 -9.36
N TYR A 541 1.08 -36.86 -8.60
CA TYR A 541 2.28 -36.09 -8.94
C TYR A 541 3.31 -36.07 -7.80
N GLY A 542 4.58 -35.78 -8.12
CA GLY A 542 5.69 -35.66 -7.18
C GLY A 542 7.03 -35.39 -7.89
N PRO A 543 7.88 -34.47 -7.39
CA PRO A 543 7.73 -33.65 -6.19
C PRO A 543 6.60 -32.62 -6.29
N LEU A 544 6.09 -32.16 -5.14
CA LEU A 544 5.12 -31.06 -5.06
C LEU A 544 5.78 -29.79 -4.52
N ILE A 545 5.47 -28.65 -5.14
CA ILE A 545 5.91 -27.33 -4.71
C ILE A 545 4.69 -26.47 -4.41
N ILE A 546 4.62 -25.94 -3.19
CA ILE A 546 3.51 -25.13 -2.70
C ILE A 546 4.06 -23.74 -2.34
N PRO A 547 4.05 -22.78 -3.28
CA PRO A 547 4.38 -21.40 -2.98
C PRO A 547 3.34 -20.77 -2.05
N SER A 548 3.80 -20.22 -0.94
CA SER A 548 2.93 -19.60 0.06
C SER A 548 3.58 -18.36 0.70
N PHE A 549 2.76 -17.46 1.22
CA PHE A 549 3.23 -16.36 2.07
C PHE A 549 3.68 -16.90 3.43
N ALA A 550 4.69 -16.26 4.02
CA ALA A 550 5.34 -16.77 5.23
C ALA A 550 4.39 -16.90 6.43
N VAL A 551 3.37 -16.05 6.49
CA VAL A 551 2.34 -16.04 7.53
C VAL A 551 0.95 -16.26 6.91
N GLY A 552 0.06 -16.95 7.62
CA GLY A 552 -1.27 -17.32 7.16
C GLY A 552 -1.24 -18.55 6.26
N ARG A 553 -1.05 -18.33 4.95
CA ARG A 553 -1.20 -19.36 3.90
C ARG A 553 -0.30 -20.58 4.12
N SER A 554 0.95 -20.38 4.55
CA SER A 554 1.86 -21.50 4.82
C SER A 554 1.35 -22.42 5.93
N GLN A 555 0.88 -21.84 7.04
CA GLN A 555 0.38 -22.60 8.19
C GLN A 555 -0.92 -23.33 7.84
N GLU A 556 -1.82 -22.66 7.12
CA GLU A 556 -3.07 -23.27 6.65
C GLU A 556 -2.79 -24.45 5.70
N MET A 557 -1.86 -24.30 4.75
CA MET A 557 -1.49 -25.39 3.86
C MET A 557 -0.87 -26.59 4.61
N LEU A 558 0.02 -26.36 5.58
CA LEU A 558 0.60 -27.45 6.37
C LEU A 558 -0.47 -28.23 7.13
N MET A 559 -1.45 -27.53 7.71
CA MET A 559 -2.55 -28.17 8.43
C MET A 559 -3.54 -28.89 7.50
N ILE A 560 -3.79 -28.37 6.29
CA ILE A 560 -4.58 -29.09 5.28
C ILE A 560 -3.88 -30.40 4.89
N LEU A 561 -2.58 -30.36 4.61
CA LEU A 561 -1.80 -31.56 4.28
C LEU A 561 -1.81 -32.59 5.43
N GLU A 562 -1.77 -32.11 6.67
CA GLU A 562 -1.87 -32.97 7.87
C GLU A 562 -3.24 -33.63 7.98
N ASN A 563 -4.33 -32.86 7.85
CA ASN A 563 -5.69 -33.36 7.94
C ASN A 563 -6.04 -34.34 6.81
N LEU A 564 -5.47 -34.13 5.62
CA LEU A 564 -5.57 -35.05 4.48
C LEU A 564 -4.68 -36.30 4.63
N GLY A 565 -3.85 -36.39 5.68
CA GLY A 565 -2.94 -37.49 5.92
C GLY A 565 -1.72 -37.54 4.98
N ILE A 566 -1.49 -36.50 4.18
CA ILE A 566 -0.38 -36.42 3.22
C ILE A 566 0.95 -36.37 3.96
N THR A 567 1.01 -35.67 5.09
CA THR A 567 2.19 -35.56 5.96
C THR A 567 2.66 -36.90 6.55
N LYS A 568 1.78 -37.90 6.63
CA LYS A 568 2.12 -39.25 7.12
C LYS A 568 2.71 -40.14 6.03
N ASN A 569 2.40 -39.84 4.77
CA ASN A 569 2.72 -40.68 3.62
C ASN A 569 3.82 -40.09 2.73
N ARG A 570 4.08 -38.79 2.84
CA ARG A 570 5.05 -38.04 2.02
C ARG A 570 6.00 -37.22 2.89
N ASN A 571 7.16 -36.89 2.34
CA ASN A 571 8.14 -36.06 3.04
C ASN A 571 7.75 -34.57 2.91
N VAL A 572 6.93 -34.08 3.83
CA VAL A 572 6.51 -32.67 3.87
C VAL A 572 7.57 -31.83 4.57
N MET A 573 8.02 -30.78 3.87
CA MET A 573 9.03 -29.85 4.33
C MET A 573 8.50 -28.41 4.27
N VAL A 574 8.86 -27.62 5.27
CA VAL A 574 8.66 -26.17 5.28
C VAL A 574 10.01 -25.47 5.31
N ALA A 575 10.15 -24.34 4.60
CA ALA A 575 11.43 -23.65 4.47
C ALA A 575 11.36 -22.12 4.62
N GLY A 576 12.50 -21.52 4.97
CA GLY A 576 12.70 -20.08 4.97
C GLY A 576 11.85 -19.36 6.01
N MET A 577 11.27 -18.22 5.64
CA MET A 577 10.46 -17.43 6.56
C MET A 577 9.17 -18.17 6.99
N ALA A 578 8.61 -19.00 6.11
CA ALA A 578 7.44 -19.82 6.45
C ALA A 578 7.73 -20.75 7.64
N GLU A 579 8.86 -21.44 7.64
CA GLU A 579 9.28 -22.31 8.75
C GLU A 579 9.44 -21.53 10.05
N ARG A 580 10.15 -20.39 9.98
CA ARG A 580 10.38 -19.53 11.14
C ARG A 580 9.08 -19.04 11.76
N ILE A 581 8.13 -18.60 10.93
CA ILE A 581 6.82 -18.13 11.41
C ILE A 581 5.98 -19.29 11.95
N THR A 582 5.93 -20.44 11.26
CA THR A 582 5.21 -21.64 11.74
C THR A 582 5.66 -22.04 13.14
N ASN A 583 6.97 -22.04 13.40
CA ASN A 583 7.53 -22.30 14.72
C ASN A 583 7.17 -21.22 15.74
N LEU A 584 7.20 -19.94 15.34
CA LEU A 584 6.87 -18.80 16.20
C LEU A 584 5.42 -18.82 16.66
N VAL A 585 4.49 -19.20 15.77
CA VAL A 585 3.05 -19.27 16.09
C VAL A 585 2.64 -20.60 16.73
N GLY A 586 3.56 -21.56 16.86
CA GLY A 586 3.34 -22.82 17.56
C GLY A 586 2.53 -23.87 16.80
N VAL A 587 2.39 -23.74 15.47
CA VAL A 587 1.71 -24.75 14.63
C VAL A 587 2.62 -25.97 14.46
N LYS A 588 2.09 -27.18 14.72
CA LYS A 588 2.85 -28.44 14.75
C LYS A 588 2.11 -29.57 14.03
N GLY A 589 2.85 -30.51 13.46
CA GLY A 589 2.35 -31.71 12.80
C GLY A 589 3.51 -32.52 12.20
N HIS A 590 3.21 -33.44 11.28
CA HIS A 590 4.19 -34.39 10.73
C HIS A 590 4.95 -33.81 9.52
N TRP A 591 5.66 -32.71 9.72
CA TRP A 591 6.55 -32.12 8.72
C TRP A 591 7.89 -31.76 9.35
N SER A 592 8.89 -31.47 8.51
CA SER A 592 10.22 -31.08 8.95
C SER A 592 10.67 -29.75 8.33
N GLY A 593 11.67 -29.12 8.94
CA GLY A 593 12.40 -28.03 8.30
C GLY A 593 13.23 -28.56 7.13
N MET A 594 13.27 -27.83 6.02
CA MET A 594 14.11 -28.20 4.88
C MET A 594 15.60 -28.11 5.25
N LYS A 595 16.36 -29.19 5.04
CA LYS A 595 17.81 -29.20 5.29
C LYS A 595 18.53 -28.26 4.31
N LYS A 596 19.47 -27.45 4.82
CA LYS A 596 20.22 -26.46 4.02
C LYS A 596 20.99 -27.05 2.82
N ASN A 597 21.38 -28.32 2.89
CA ASN A 597 22.12 -29.01 1.83
C ASN A 597 21.20 -29.73 0.83
N LYS A 598 19.88 -29.70 1.01
CA LYS A 598 18.93 -30.28 0.07
C LYS A 598 18.70 -29.30 -1.07
N VAL A 599 19.38 -29.54 -2.18
CA VAL A 599 19.31 -28.70 -3.39
C VAL A 599 18.22 -29.21 -4.34
N HIS A 600 17.98 -30.51 -4.39
CA HIS A 600 16.97 -31.13 -5.26
C HIS A 600 15.84 -31.79 -4.47
N LEU A 601 14.65 -31.81 -5.07
CA LEU A 601 13.47 -32.48 -4.53
C LEU A 601 13.32 -33.88 -5.14
N ASP A 602 13.10 -34.85 -4.27
CA ASP A 602 12.79 -36.24 -4.59
C ASP A 602 11.29 -36.41 -4.90
N LYS A 603 10.92 -37.48 -5.60
CA LYS A 603 9.52 -37.73 -6.00
C LYS A 603 8.51 -37.62 -4.83
N GLU A 604 8.88 -38.09 -3.65
CA GLU A 604 7.99 -38.11 -2.48
C GLU A 604 8.03 -36.83 -1.64
N ASP A 605 8.76 -35.81 -2.08
CA ASP A 605 8.85 -34.54 -1.37
C ASP A 605 7.67 -33.63 -1.65
N VAL A 606 7.26 -32.91 -0.61
CA VAL A 606 6.32 -31.79 -0.69
C VAL A 606 6.96 -30.59 -0.02
N LEU A 607 7.19 -29.52 -0.76
CA LEU A 607 7.82 -28.30 -0.26
C LEU A 607 6.81 -27.17 -0.10
N VAL A 608 6.63 -26.67 1.12
CA VAL A 608 5.93 -25.42 1.43
C VAL A 608 6.96 -24.33 1.67
N ALA A 609 7.03 -23.33 0.79
CA ALA A 609 8.09 -22.32 0.84
C ALA A 609 7.63 -20.94 0.39
N GLY A 610 8.39 -19.93 0.85
CA GLY A 610 8.20 -18.53 0.49
C GLY A 610 8.32 -18.26 -1.01
N GLY A 611 7.62 -17.22 -1.45
CA GLY A 611 7.43 -16.89 -2.87
C GLY A 611 5.99 -17.12 -3.31
N GLY A 612 4.99 -16.68 -2.51
CA GLY A 612 3.57 -17.00 -2.72
C GLY A 612 3.01 -16.69 -4.11
N MET A 613 3.57 -15.69 -4.81
CA MET A 613 3.23 -15.36 -6.21
C MET A 613 4.35 -15.73 -7.21
N MET A 614 5.28 -16.59 -6.81
CA MET A 614 6.45 -17.08 -7.56
C MET A 614 7.45 -16.02 -8.02
N GLY A 615 7.44 -14.82 -7.43
CA GLY A 615 8.37 -13.72 -7.76
C GLY A 615 9.85 -14.00 -7.46
N GLY A 616 10.15 -15.03 -6.67
CA GLY A 616 11.50 -15.38 -6.22
C GLY A 616 11.46 -16.35 -5.04
N GLY A 617 12.60 -16.48 -4.36
CA GLY A 617 12.73 -17.35 -3.18
C GLY A 617 12.83 -18.84 -3.51
N LEU A 618 12.78 -19.68 -2.47
CA LEU A 618 13.01 -21.12 -2.58
C LEU A 618 11.94 -21.83 -3.42
N ALA A 619 10.66 -21.42 -3.34
CA ALA A 619 9.61 -22.01 -4.16
C ALA A 619 9.88 -21.82 -5.66
N ARG A 620 10.30 -20.60 -6.06
CA ARG A 620 10.68 -20.30 -7.44
C ARG A 620 11.93 -21.07 -7.88
N HIS A 621 12.93 -21.18 -7.01
CA HIS A 621 14.15 -21.92 -7.29
C HIS A 621 13.87 -23.39 -7.62
N HIS A 622 13.16 -24.12 -6.75
CA HIS A 622 12.85 -25.52 -7.02
C HIS A 622 11.85 -25.71 -8.16
N PHE A 623 10.96 -24.75 -8.41
CA PHE A 623 10.14 -24.80 -9.61
C PHE A 623 11.00 -24.75 -10.87
N ASN A 624 11.98 -23.86 -10.94
CA ASN A 624 12.85 -23.76 -12.12
C ASN A 624 13.62 -25.07 -12.36
N GLU A 625 14.01 -25.80 -11.31
CA GLU A 625 14.63 -27.13 -11.45
C GLU A 625 13.64 -28.21 -11.95
N GLN A 626 12.36 -28.10 -11.59
CA GLN A 626 11.32 -29.09 -11.89
C GLN A 626 10.44 -28.70 -13.09
N ARG A 627 10.73 -27.58 -13.74
CA ARG A 627 9.88 -26.99 -14.78
C ARG A 627 9.54 -27.96 -15.90
N GLU A 628 10.53 -28.72 -16.35
CA GLU A 628 10.41 -29.70 -17.45
C GLU A 628 10.04 -31.12 -16.95
N ASN A 629 9.65 -31.26 -15.68
CA ASN A 629 9.28 -32.54 -15.10
C ASN A 629 7.75 -32.75 -15.14
N HIS A 630 7.27 -33.51 -16.11
CA HIS A 630 5.84 -33.89 -16.24
C HIS A 630 5.25 -34.62 -15.02
N LYS A 631 6.09 -35.15 -14.12
CA LYS A 631 5.65 -35.80 -12.87
C LYS A 631 5.55 -34.82 -11.71
N ALA A 632 6.24 -33.68 -11.76
CA ALA A 632 6.17 -32.67 -10.71
C ALA A 632 4.87 -31.85 -10.81
N ALA A 633 4.45 -31.26 -9.69
CA ALA A 633 3.34 -30.32 -9.69
C ALA A 633 3.59 -29.12 -8.78
N VAL A 634 3.00 -27.99 -9.17
CA VAL A 634 2.96 -26.76 -8.37
C VAL A 634 1.53 -26.46 -7.98
N ILE A 635 1.29 -26.28 -6.67
CA ILE A 635 -0.03 -25.94 -6.12
C ILE A 635 -0.02 -24.47 -5.70
N LEU A 636 -0.58 -23.62 -6.56
CA LEU A 636 -0.77 -22.19 -6.31
C LEU A 636 -1.97 -22.01 -5.39
N CYS A 637 -1.78 -21.50 -4.17
CA CYS A 637 -2.79 -21.56 -3.11
C CYS A 637 -3.34 -20.20 -2.63
N GLY A 638 -2.75 -19.09 -3.06
CA GLY A 638 -3.20 -17.73 -2.71
C GLY A 638 -3.64 -16.93 -3.93
N TYR A 639 -4.13 -15.71 -3.70
CA TYR A 639 -4.38 -14.76 -4.79
C TYR A 639 -3.10 -14.51 -5.59
N LEU A 640 -3.22 -14.50 -6.92
CA LEU A 640 -2.14 -14.19 -7.85
C LEU A 640 -2.46 -12.87 -8.52
N ALA A 641 -1.71 -11.82 -8.18
CA ALA A 641 -1.84 -10.55 -8.87
C ALA A 641 -1.49 -10.73 -10.37
N PRO A 642 -2.20 -10.06 -11.30
CA PRO A 642 -1.89 -10.12 -12.72
C PRO A 642 -0.40 -9.88 -13.00
N ARG A 643 0.16 -10.61 -13.97
CA ARG A 643 1.58 -10.53 -14.40
C ARG A 643 2.65 -10.91 -13.37
N THR A 644 2.27 -11.34 -12.17
CA THR A 644 3.23 -12.03 -11.31
C THR A 644 3.66 -13.36 -11.96
N PRO A 645 4.87 -13.87 -11.70
CA PRO A 645 5.30 -15.15 -12.29
C PRO A 645 4.31 -16.30 -12.03
N GLY A 646 3.69 -16.34 -10.84
CA GLY A 646 2.67 -17.35 -10.53
C GLY A 646 1.44 -17.22 -11.41
N TRP A 647 1.00 -15.98 -11.69
CA TRP A 647 -0.10 -15.71 -12.62
C TRP A 647 0.28 -16.13 -14.05
N ASN A 648 1.51 -15.84 -14.49
CA ASN A 648 2.00 -16.21 -15.83
C ASN A 648 2.08 -17.72 -16.03
N LEU A 649 2.53 -18.45 -15.01
CA LEU A 649 2.53 -19.91 -15.01
C LEU A 649 1.12 -20.45 -15.15
N LEU A 650 0.18 -19.96 -14.34
CA LEU A 650 -1.21 -20.43 -14.37
C LEU A 650 -1.89 -20.21 -15.73
N HIS A 651 -1.57 -19.11 -16.43
CA HIS A 651 -2.19 -18.75 -17.70
C HIS A 651 -1.35 -19.14 -18.93
N GLY A 652 -0.27 -19.93 -18.75
CA GLY A 652 0.54 -20.44 -19.85
C GLY A 652 1.42 -19.39 -20.54
N TYR A 653 1.61 -18.21 -19.94
CA TYR A 653 2.53 -17.20 -20.48
C TYR A 653 3.98 -17.59 -20.26
N GLU A 654 4.29 -18.30 -19.17
CA GLU A 654 5.62 -18.83 -18.90
C GLU A 654 5.65 -20.35 -19.22
N PRO A 655 6.42 -20.81 -20.22
CA PRO A 655 6.46 -22.22 -20.61
C PRO A 655 6.94 -23.14 -19.49
N HIS A 656 6.28 -24.30 -19.36
CA HIS A 656 6.61 -25.37 -18.41
C HIS A 656 5.90 -26.67 -18.79
N GLU A 657 6.43 -27.83 -18.36
CA GLU A 657 5.80 -29.14 -18.50
C GLU A 657 5.20 -29.68 -17.19
N CYS A 658 5.68 -29.22 -16.03
CA CYS A 658 5.15 -29.66 -14.74
C CYS A 658 3.69 -29.24 -14.54
N LYS A 659 2.91 -30.03 -13.80
CA LYS A 659 1.48 -29.76 -13.61
C LYS A 659 1.25 -28.50 -12.76
N MET A 660 0.49 -27.54 -13.28
CA MET A 660 -0.02 -26.40 -12.51
C MET A 660 -1.41 -26.70 -11.95
N VAL A 661 -1.61 -26.44 -10.67
CA VAL A 661 -2.90 -26.57 -9.96
C VAL A 661 -3.18 -25.28 -9.20
N TYR A 662 -4.38 -24.75 -9.34
CA TYR A 662 -4.82 -23.57 -8.60
C TYR A 662 -5.81 -23.96 -7.51
N ALA A 663 -5.29 -24.06 -6.29
CA ALA A 663 -6.02 -24.38 -5.06
C ALA A 663 -6.37 -23.08 -4.32
N ARG A 664 -7.21 -22.23 -4.93
CA ARG A 664 -7.48 -20.87 -4.44
C ARG A 664 -8.08 -20.89 -3.03
N LEU A 665 -7.32 -20.40 -2.07
CA LEU A 665 -7.78 -20.17 -0.71
C LEU A 665 -7.59 -18.72 -0.30
N SER A 666 -8.39 -18.29 0.67
CA SER A 666 -8.28 -16.98 1.31
C SER A 666 -8.49 -17.11 2.81
N ALA A 667 -7.84 -16.22 3.54
CA ALA A 667 -8.06 -16.03 4.97
C ALA A 667 -8.92 -14.79 5.23
N HIS A 668 -9.55 -14.22 4.21
CA HIS A 668 -10.56 -13.17 4.35
C HIS A 668 -11.95 -13.81 4.27
N SER A 669 -12.91 -13.17 4.92
CA SER A 669 -14.31 -13.57 4.84
C SER A 669 -14.81 -13.65 3.39
N SER A 670 -15.58 -14.68 3.09
CA SER A 670 -16.33 -14.86 1.86
C SER A 670 -17.31 -13.71 1.64
N SER A 671 -17.66 -13.44 0.39
CA SER A 671 -18.59 -12.38 0.00
C SER A 671 -19.93 -12.57 0.69
N THR A 672 -20.43 -13.81 0.78
CA THR A 672 -21.70 -14.13 1.42
C THR A 672 -21.69 -13.84 2.92
N ASN A 673 -20.68 -14.34 3.66
CA ASN A 673 -20.60 -14.12 5.11
C ASN A 673 -20.33 -12.66 5.45
N LEU A 674 -19.46 -12.00 4.67
CA LEU A 674 -19.18 -10.57 4.80
C LEU A 674 -20.47 -9.74 4.64
N GLN A 675 -21.23 -9.96 3.57
CA GLN A 675 -22.49 -9.24 3.34
C GLN A 675 -23.53 -9.52 4.43
N SER A 676 -23.64 -10.79 4.87
CA SER A 676 -24.55 -11.17 5.96
C SER A 676 -24.25 -10.40 7.25
N PHE A 677 -22.98 -10.38 7.68
CA PHE A 677 -22.53 -9.63 8.85
C PHE A 677 -22.75 -8.13 8.72
N ILE A 678 -22.37 -7.54 7.59
CA ILE A 678 -22.55 -6.10 7.39
C ILE A 678 -24.02 -5.70 7.35
N ASN A 679 -24.92 -6.59 6.91
CA ASN A 679 -26.36 -6.34 6.95
C ASN A 679 -26.94 -6.34 8.38
N THR A 680 -26.35 -7.08 9.33
CA THR A 680 -26.79 -7.08 10.74
C THR A 680 -26.23 -5.93 11.56
N CYS A 681 -25.18 -5.25 11.08
CA CYS A 681 -24.62 -4.06 11.72
C CYS A 681 -25.59 -2.87 11.67
N THR A 682 -25.76 -2.18 12.81
CA THR A 682 -26.72 -1.07 12.97
C THR A 682 -26.13 0.31 12.67
N GLY A 683 -24.83 0.51 12.90
CA GLY A 683 -24.13 1.77 12.70
C GLY A 683 -23.79 2.13 11.25
N LYS A 684 -22.99 3.19 11.09
CA LYS A 684 -22.46 3.64 9.80
C LYS A 684 -21.42 2.63 9.29
N LYS A 685 -21.64 2.11 8.09
CA LYS A 685 -20.82 1.08 7.44
C LYS A 685 -19.80 1.72 6.52
N ILE A 686 -18.52 1.50 6.80
CA ILE A 686 -17.39 2.08 6.08
C ILE A 686 -16.52 0.93 5.59
N MET A 687 -16.57 0.66 4.29
CA MET A 687 -15.77 -0.38 3.65
C MET A 687 -14.40 0.16 3.30
N VAL A 688 -13.37 -0.52 3.77
CA VAL A 688 -11.96 -0.27 3.46
C VAL A 688 -11.35 -1.56 2.92
N HIS A 689 -10.09 -1.52 2.54
CA HIS A 689 -9.30 -2.62 2.03
C HIS A 689 -10.02 -3.37 0.89
N THR A 690 -10.57 -2.61 -0.06
CA THR A 690 -11.45 -3.16 -1.09
C THR A 690 -10.91 -2.90 -2.50
N PRO A 691 -11.10 -3.84 -3.45
CA PRO A 691 -10.90 -3.57 -4.87
C PRO A 691 -12.07 -2.77 -5.50
N THR A 692 -13.15 -2.58 -4.74
CA THR A 692 -14.41 -2.03 -5.25
C THR A 692 -14.27 -0.52 -5.37
N GLN A 693 -14.47 0.02 -6.57
CA GLN A 693 -14.39 1.47 -6.80
C GLN A 693 -15.73 2.19 -6.60
N ILE A 694 -16.86 1.47 -6.68
CA ILE A 694 -18.20 2.06 -6.56
C ILE A 694 -18.83 1.59 -5.25
N ALA A 695 -19.12 2.55 -4.38
CA ALA A 695 -19.71 2.28 -3.08
C ALA A 695 -21.10 1.60 -3.21
N PRO A 696 -21.33 0.45 -2.55
CA PRO A 696 -22.64 -0.17 -2.47
C PRO A 696 -23.65 0.71 -1.73
N LYS A 697 -24.95 0.50 -1.98
CA LYS A 697 -26.01 1.26 -1.29
C LYS A 697 -25.90 1.09 0.23
N GLY A 698 -25.85 2.21 0.95
CA GLY A 698 -25.79 2.23 2.42
C GLY A 698 -24.42 1.93 3.01
N ILE A 699 -23.39 1.82 2.17
CA ILE A 699 -22.00 1.59 2.56
C ILE A 699 -21.16 2.74 1.98
N MET A 700 -20.28 3.29 2.80
CA MET A 700 -19.33 4.31 2.37
C MET A 700 -18.01 3.65 2.00
N ILE A 701 -17.39 4.05 0.89
CA ILE A 701 -15.97 3.80 0.62
C ILE A 701 -15.29 5.17 0.75
N PRO A 702 -14.33 5.33 1.68
CA PRO A 702 -13.70 6.63 1.90
C PRO A 702 -12.68 6.96 0.82
N GLU A 703 -12.49 8.23 0.53
CA GLU A 703 -11.36 8.74 -0.26
C GLU A 703 -10.10 8.92 0.61
N TYR A 704 -8.92 9.02 -0.02
CA TYR A 704 -7.68 9.35 0.70
C TYR A 704 -7.76 10.74 1.35
N ARG A 705 -7.39 10.81 2.62
CA ARG A 705 -7.53 11.95 3.56
C ARG A 705 -8.98 12.41 3.78
N GLU A 706 -9.97 11.59 3.42
CA GLU A 706 -11.35 11.87 3.80
C GLU A 706 -11.51 11.88 5.33
N ARG A 707 -12.35 12.79 5.82
CA ARG A 707 -12.54 13.06 7.24
C ARG A 707 -14.00 12.85 7.62
N ILE A 708 -14.25 12.02 8.63
CA ILE A 708 -15.57 11.83 9.23
C ILE A 708 -15.56 12.48 10.60
N MET A 709 -16.33 13.56 10.74
CA MET A 709 -16.53 14.25 12.02
C MET A 709 -17.67 13.60 12.79
N ILE A 710 -17.40 13.21 14.03
CA ILE A 710 -18.36 12.60 14.96
C ILE A 710 -18.51 13.55 16.15
N LYS A 711 -19.75 13.84 16.53
CA LYS A 711 -20.08 14.53 17.76
C LYS A 711 -20.44 13.47 18.80
N PRO A 712 -19.61 13.28 19.84
CA PRO A 712 -19.88 12.33 20.91
C PRO A 712 -21.10 12.71 21.76
#